data_AF-A0A1E7FZ64-F1
#
_entry.id   AF-A0A1E7FZ64-F1
#
_cell.length_a   1.000
_cell.length_b   1.000
_cell.length_c   1.000
_cell.angle_alpha   90.00
_cell.angle_beta   90.00
_cell.angle_gamma   90.00
#
_symmetry.space_group_name_H-M   'P 1'
#
loop_
_entity.id
_entity.type
_entity.pdbx_description
1 polymer ?
#
loop_
_entity_poly.entity_id
_entity_poly.type
_entity_poly.pdbx_seq_one_letter_code
_entity_poly.pdbx_strand_id
1 'polypeptide(L)'
;MAPCNHYTFEECLNRLGITDPTSSDAVLLCTEKDFFVEHVSAATIAIIIYLFTNLYIQIVECLLVLKNSQIWGRRRRGSNVNEEGDSNNHYEEGKQAIFYSSVINCLIGLLLYVSTTIGINILSNPLDDRANNIVVGLSQLFSGVIFCITSICIPQWFGIYHSSKITKISFTSSKEIAFDLSWNLWKQLLSMFFFNLYFSSANASTGRDLSVLYGAIIGVPCAFLCIYITILARSKKYKIYKRKLALVMVLIFGVASWYTVYSGIHFINEVWLPDTDDNVIRALISFGYSIIWIVVLIASHLILYFWTQDKQLKGNGNDGQGGDGRGSGSGIGVRRITTRFTSQLFNSKPLQHFKTKSIIETNEKEEPGEDKGNDNENDEEEGCNNYAGTKIDTVTGTGTGNGTDADADADVKDKPETFKEDKEGQEDDEKPRRTSRTTVVGFDVQDQDQDVESSMYVEPKYAPSYFKLIMTKLVDTFPFICGSCCFCCGRNDRYHINNISRRRLDYVIDGHESNTLEKVTLGIKRFTWYFLSFVFFFLTVININASYEQCAAKNALPSTFELLYPADYNTGTMCAWDSSSKPGPNSTIKQFDTAQAVYDANYEIIHCGACGVCSNWNDIQLQYTTRKVLAGISTVCTKQSIGKRFNSSDDNDSVVQCLHLKLGFTMPCAKAWAWDTHHTKNAAIFTFLQARLSNAFTDMKVSIQDITMATIDEALTGPTFVPEVGATRRRMNIISDIKRPENQQCKVATQNWTEVFNDTFYPPVGGTYTVQPPGKPSEKVVVIGQDSASS
;
A
#
# COMPACT_ATOMS: atom_id res chain seq x y z
N MET A 1 -14.01 17.44 -24.74
CA MET A 1 -15.24 16.80 -24.20
C MET A 1 -15.07 16.68 -22.69
N ALA A 2 -16.11 16.96 -21.91
CA ALA A 2 -16.11 16.68 -20.47
C ALA A 2 -16.44 15.19 -20.23
N PRO A 3 -15.89 14.54 -19.19
CA PRO A 3 -16.23 13.15 -18.88
C PRO A 3 -17.70 13.03 -18.44
N CYS A 4 -18.40 11.99 -18.89
CA CYS A 4 -19.84 11.81 -18.62
C CYS A 4 -20.20 11.43 -17.18
N ASN A 5 -19.24 11.41 -16.25
CA ASN A 5 -19.36 10.88 -14.87
C ASN A 5 -20.43 11.56 -13.99
N HIS A 6 -21.09 12.63 -14.47
CA HIS A 6 -22.17 13.35 -13.80
C HIS A 6 -23.52 13.29 -14.55
N TYR A 7 -23.59 12.56 -15.66
CA TYR A 7 -24.79 12.42 -16.50
C TYR A 7 -25.31 10.98 -16.43
N THR A 8 -26.62 10.79 -16.60
CA THR A 8 -27.17 9.46 -16.84
C THR A 8 -26.68 8.88 -18.17
N PHE A 9 -26.85 7.57 -18.38
CA PHE A 9 -26.55 6.91 -19.67
C PHE A 9 -27.21 7.64 -20.85
N GLU A 10 -28.51 7.95 -20.73
CA GLU A 10 -29.27 8.69 -21.73
C GLU A 10 -28.79 10.13 -21.89
N GLU A 11 -28.48 10.85 -20.81
CA GLU A 11 -27.95 12.22 -20.89
C GLU A 11 -26.56 12.26 -21.57
N CYS A 12 -25.71 11.25 -21.33
CA CYS A 12 -24.42 11.14 -22.01
C CYS A 12 -24.60 10.90 -23.50
N LEU A 13 -25.43 9.92 -23.90
CA LEU A 13 -25.72 9.64 -25.31
C LEU A 13 -26.32 10.87 -26.02
N ASN A 14 -27.30 11.53 -25.41
CA ASN A 14 -27.90 12.76 -25.96
C ASN A 14 -26.87 13.91 -26.07
N ARG A 15 -25.92 14.04 -25.14
CA ARG A 15 -24.84 15.04 -25.19
C ARG A 15 -23.74 14.71 -26.20
N LEU A 16 -23.51 13.43 -26.48
CA LEU A 16 -22.59 12.96 -27.54
C LEU A 16 -23.27 12.94 -28.93
N GLY A 17 -24.59 13.12 -29.01
CA GLY A 17 -25.36 13.04 -30.24
C GLY A 17 -25.55 11.62 -30.78
N ILE A 18 -25.30 10.60 -29.95
CA ILE A 18 -25.34 9.20 -30.37
C ILE A 18 -26.78 8.69 -30.25
N THR A 19 -27.46 8.56 -31.38
CA THR A 19 -28.87 8.10 -31.46
C THR A 19 -29.02 6.58 -31.40
N ASP A 20 -27.92 5.82 -31.53
CA ASP A 20 -27.92 4.36 -31.44
C ASP A 20 -27.12 3.88 -30.20
N PRO A 21 -27.80 3.47 -29.11
CA PRO A 21 -27.15 2.96 -27.90
C PRO A 21 -26.48 1.58 -28.09
N THR A 22 -26.69 0.90 -29.22
CA THR A 22 -26.11 -0.41 -29.51
C THR A 22 -24.80 -0.34 -30.29
N SER A 23 -24.41 0.86 -30.77
CA SER A 23 -23.10 1.08 -31.39
C SER A 23 -21.96 0.74 -30.41
N SER A 24 -20.86 0.15 -30.93
CA SER A 24 -19.67 -0.20 -30.14
C SER A 24 -19.14 0.98 -29.32
N ASP A 25 -19.29 2.18 -29.88
CA ASP A 25 -18.72 3.41 -29.35
C ASP A 25 -19.63 4.01 -28.27
N ALA A 26 -20.97 3.87 -28.39
CA ALA A 26 -21.91 4.11 -27.29
C ALA A 26 -21.62 3.18 -26.12
N VAL A 27 -21.45 1.89 -26.39
CA VAL A 27 -21.11 0.89 -25.37
C VAL A 27 -19.78 1.27 -24.69
N LEU A 28 -18.71 1.50 -25.45
CA LEU A 28 -17.39 1.82 -24.87
C LEU A 28 -17.35 3.15 -24.08
N LEU A 29 -18.10 4.17 -24.50
CA LEU A 29 -18.13 5.48 -23.85
C LEU A 29 -19.10 5.57 -22.66
N CYS A 30 -20.15 4.74 -22.66
CA CYS A 30 -21.27 4.88 -21.73
C CYS A 30 -21.55 3.64 -20.87
N THR A 31 -20.90 2.48 -21.07
CA THR A 31 -21.19 1.26 -20.28
C THR A 31 -21.19 1.54 -18.79
N GLU A 32 -22.34 1.27 -18.17
CA GLU A 32 -22.49 1.21 -16.73
C GLU A 32 -21.56 0.12 -16.21
N LYS A 33 -20.42 0.49 -15.58
CA LYS A 33 -19.49 -0.47 -14.97
C LYS A 33 -20.30 -1.36 -14.02
N ASP A 34 -20.39 -2.65 -14.34
CA ASP A 34 -21.30 -3.61 -13.71
C ASP A 34 -21.27 -3.47 -12.18
N PHE A 35 -22.42 -3.13 -11.60
CA PHE A 35 -22.55 -2.73 -10.19
C PHE A 35 -22.37 -3.91 -9.20
N PHE A 36 -21.86 -5.05 -9.67
CA PHE A 36 -22.00 -6.35 -9.04
C PHE A 36 -20.69 -6.93 -8.49
N VAL A 37 -20.44 -6.65 -7.20
CA VAL A 37 -19.69 -7.50 -6.25
C VAL A 37 -18.16 -7.64 -6.46
N GLU A 38 -17.60 -7.44 -7.64
CA GLU A 38 -16.17 -7.74 -7.92
C GLU A 38 -15.16 -6.93 -7.09
N HIS A 39 -15.56 -5.82 -6.47
CA HIS A 39 -14.67 -4.94 -5.70
C HIS A 39 -14.87 -5.01 -4.18
N VAL A 40 -15.52 -6.05 -3.64
CA VAL A 40 -15.52 -6.27 -2.18
C VAL A 40 -14.10 -6.59 -1.71
N SER A 41 -13.52 -5.71 -0.89
CA SER A 41 -12.12 -5.83 -0.44
C SER A 41 -11.91 -7.10 0.40
N ALA A 42 -11.30 -8.10 -0.23
CA ALA A 42 -10.91 -9.35 0.42
C ALA A 42 -9.90 -9.11 1.56
N ALA A 43 -9.09 -8.05 1.48
CA ALA A 43 -8.24 -7.61 2.58
C ALA A 43 -9.07 -7.18 3.79
N THR A 44 -10.07 -6.31 3.58
CA THR A 44 -10.97 -5.83 4.66
C THR A 44 -11.70 -7.01 5.33
N ILE A 45 -12.25 -7.95 4.55
CA ILE A 45 -12.89 -9.17 5.09
C ILE A 45 -11.90 -9.96 5.97
N ALA A 46 -10.72 -10.28 5.43
CA ALA A 46 -9.73 -11.10 6.14
C ALA A 46 -9.23 -10.43 7.43
N ILE A 47 -8.95 -9.12 7.37
CA ILE A 47 -8.54 -8.33 8.53
C ILE A 47 -9.61 -8.32 9.61
N ILE A 48 -10.88 -8.09 9.25
CA ILE A 48 -11.99 -8.04 10.21
C ILE A 48 -12.21 -9.43 10.85
N ILE A 49 -12.21 -10.52 10.06
CA ILE A 49 -12.29 -11.89 10.59
C ILE A 49 -11.14 -12.18 11.56
N TYR A 50 -9.91 -11.89 11.16
CA TYR A 50 -8.72 -12.11 11.98
C TYR A 50 -8.73 -11.27 13.26
N LEU A 51 -9.09 -9.99 13.17
CA LEU A 51 -9.03 -9.05 14.29
C LEU A 51 -10.10 -9.35 15.33
N PHE A 52 -11.37 -9.48 14.94
CA PHE A 52 -12.46 -9.79 15.88
C PHE A 52 -12.26 -11.17 16.55
N THR A 53 -11.76 -12.17 15.81
CA THR A 53 -11.52 -13.49 16.39
C THR A 53 -10.31 -13.48 17.35
N ASN A 54 -9.23 -12.76 17.06
CA ASN A 54 -8.11 -12.60 18.01
C ASN A 54 -8.50 -11.78 19.24
N LEU A 55 -9.24 -10.69 19.06
CA LEU A 55 -9.83 -9.87 20.14
C LEU A 55 -10.60 -10.78 21.11
N TYR A 56 -11.55 -11.55 20.60
CA TYR A 56 -12.34 -12.48 21.42
C TYR A 56 -11.46 -13.47 22.19
N ILE A 57 -10.40 -13.97 21.57
CA ILE A 57 -9.53 -14.97 22.17
C ILE A 57 -8.63 -14.36 23.25
N GLN A 58 -8.15 -13.12 23.08
CA GLN A 58 -7.49 -12.37 24.15
C GLN A 58 -8.44 -12.11 25.32
N ILE A 59 -9.70 -11.75 25.06
CA ILE A 59 -10.73 -11.58 26.10
C ILE A 59 -10.91 -12.89 26.89
N VAL A 60 -11.08 -14.03 26.21
CA VAL A 60 -11.23 -15.34 26.87
C VAL A 60 -9.95 -15.76 27.60
N GLU A 61 -8.77 -15.49 27.06
CA GLU A 61 -7.50 -15.79 27.73
C GLU A 61 -7.32 -14.93 28.99
N CYS A 62 -7.64 -13.63 28.95
CA CYS A 62 -7.68 -12.76 30.13
C CYS A 62 -8.71 -13.24 31.17
N LEU A 63 -9.92 -13.61 30.75
CA LEU A 63 -10.95 -14.16 31.65
C LEU A 63 -10.55 -15.51 32.28
N LEU A 64 -9.82 -16.35 31.55
CA LEU A 64 -9.26 -17.60 32.07
C LEU A 64 -8.10 -17.36 33.04
N VAL A 65 -7.23 -16.39 32.77
CA VAL A 65 -6.16 -15.97 33.69
C VAL A 65 -6.76 -15.37 34.96
N LEU A 66 -7.75 -14.49 34.85
CA LEU A 66 -8.47 -13.89 35.97
C LEU A 66 -9.10 -14.99 36.86
N LYS A 67 -9.86 -15.91 36.26
CA LYS A 67 -10.51 -17.01 36.98
C LYS A 67 -9.55 -17.99 37.64
N ASN A 68 -8.36 -18.19 37.08
CA ASN A 68 -7.35 -19.09 37.64
C ASN A 68 -6.38 -18.40 38.60
N SER A 69 -6.41 -17.06 38.71
CA SER A 69 -5.53 -16.29 39.59
C SER A 69 -5.88 -16.52 41.06
N GLN A 70 -4.84 -16.61 41.90
CA GLN A 70 -5.02 -16.69 43.35
C GLN A 70 -5.57 -15.38 43.94
N ILE A 71 -5.23 -14.24 43.34
CA ILE A 71 -5.69 -12.90 43.76
C ILE A 71 -7.17 -12.69 43.40
N TRP A 72 -7.59 -13.15 42.21
CA TRP A 72 -8.87 -12.74 41.61
C TRP A 72 -9.94 -13.83 41.52
N GLY A 73 -9.61 -15.12 41.67
CA GLY A 73 -10.53 -16.21 41.29
C GLY A 73 -10.59 -17.41 42.23
N ARG A 74 -9.79 -17.47 43.30
CA ARG A 74 -9.68 -18.68 44.16
C ARG A 74 -10.00 -18.40 45.63
N ARG A 75 -11.29 -18.50 45.98
CA ARG A 75 -11.78 -18.55 47.38
C ARG A 75 -10.90 -19.51 48.21
N ARG A 76 -10.26 -19.01 49.28
CA ARG A 76 -9.41 -19.80 50.18
C ARG A 76 -10.25 -20.90 50.85
N ARG A 77 -10.05 -22.15 50.41
CA ARG A 77 -10.75 -23.34 50.92
C ARG A 77 -10.20 -23.74 52.29
N GLY A 78 -10.50 -22.91 53.29
CA GLY A 78 -9.93 -22.98 54.64
C GLY A 78 -10.06 -21.69 55.46
N SER A 79 -10.50 -20.56 54.89
CA SER A 79 -10.96 -19.43 55.71
C SER A 79 -12.32 -19.77 56.31
N ASN A 80 -12.41 -19.77 57.65
CA ASN A 80 -13.61 -20.16 58.37
C ASN A 80 -14.56 -18.96 58.48
N VAL A 81 -15.66 -19.02 57.74
CA VAL A 81 -16.95 -18.37 58.06
C VAL A 81 -16.86 -16.87 58.39
N ASN A 82 -16.78 -16.02 57.34
CA ASN A 82 -17.56 -14.77 57.18
C ASN A 82 -17.08 -13.91 55.99
N GLU A 83 -15.85 -14.09 55.49
CA GLU A 83 -15.28 -13.33 54.35
C GLU A 83 -15.92 -13.64 52.97
N GLU A 84 -17.12 -14.22 52.93
CA GLU A 84 -17.69 -14.77 51.69
C GLU A 84 -18.10 -13.69 50.67
N GLY A 85 -18.47 -12.50 51.13
CA GLY A 85 -18.91 -11.40 50.26
C GLY A 85 -17.80 -10.83 49.37
N ASP A 86 -16.65 -10.50 49.95
CA ASP A 86 -15.71 -9.58 49.29
C ASP A 86 -14.90 -10.23 48.15
N SER A 87 -14.60 -11.54 48.28
CA SER A 87 -13.90 -12.29 47.23
C SER A 87 -14.64 -12.36 45.89
N ASN A 88 -15.96 -12.17 45.87
CA ASN A 88 -16.74 -12.08 44.63
C ASN A 88 -16.61 -10.68 43.98
N ASN A 89 -16.47 -9.61 44.77
CA ASN A 89 -16.41 -8.23 44.28
C ASN A 89 -15.24 -8.03 43.31
N HIS A 90 -14.04 -8.47 43.69
CA HIS A 90 -12.85 -8.35 42.83
C HIS A 90 -12.98 -9.14 41.53
N TYR A 91 -13.56 -10.35 41.54
CA TYR A 91 -13.74 -11.14 40.31
C TYR A 91 -14.66 -10.42 39.32
N GLU A 92 -15.76 -9.82 39.79
CA GLU A 92 -16.64 -9.02 38.95
C GLU A 92 -16.01 -7.68 38.54
N GLU A 93 -15.23 -7.01 39.39
CA GLU A 93 -14.43 -5.82 39.05
C GLU A 93 -13.47 -6.13 37.88
N GLY A 94 -12.73 -7.24 37.96
CA GLY A 94 -11.80 -7.68 36.92
C GLY A 94 -12.49 -8.02 35.60
N LYS A 95 -13.68 -8.65 35.65
CA LYS A 95 -14.52 -8.91 34.46
C LYS A 95 -15.03 -7.61 33.83
N GLN A 96 -15.51 -6.67 34.65
CA GLN A 96 -15.97 -5.36 34.18
C GLN A 96 -14.82 -4.60 33.53
N ALA A 97 -13.63 -4.58 34.14
CA ALA A 97 -12.43 -3.96 33.57
C ALA A 97 -12.07 -4.56 32.21
N ILE A 98 -12.11 -5.89 32.05
CA ILE A 98 -11.91 -6.56 30.76
C ILE A 98 -13.00 -6.16 29.75
N PHE A 99 -14.27 -6.19 30.14
CA PHE A 99 -15.41 -5.89 29.27
C PHE A 99 -15.40 -4.44 28.79
N TYR A 100 -15.34 -3.46 29.70
CA TYR A 100 -15.29 -2.03 29.35
C TYR A 100 -14.08 -1.71 28.48
N SER A 101 -12.89 -2.24 28.81
CA SER A 101 -11.70 -2.05 27.97
C SER A 101 -11.92 -2.61 26.57
N SER A 102 -12.50 -3.82 26.45
CA SER A 102 -12.78 -4.42 25.14
C SER A 102 -13.74 -3.56 24.32
N VAL A 103 -14.86 -3.15 24.90
CA VAL A 103 -15.87 -2.31 24.24
C VAL A 103 -15.30 -0.95 23.83
N ILE A 104 -14.57 -0.27 24.72
CA ILE A 104 -13.97 1.04 24.45
C ILE A 104 -12.94 0.96 23.32
N ASN A 105 -12.03 -0.03 23.34
CA ASN A 105 -11.05 -0.19 22.26
C ASN A 105 -11.69 -0.59 20.92
N CYS A 106 -12.78 -1.38 20.94
CA CYS A 106 -13.56 -1.66 19.73
C CYS A 106 -14.24 -0.42 19.17
N LEU A 107 -14.86 0.41 20.01
CA LEU A 107 -15.53 1.64 19.59
C LEU A 107 -14.53 2.68 19.05
N ILE A 108 -13.41 2.89 19.75
CA ILE A 108 -12.34 3.79 19.29
C ILE A 108 -11.72 3.25 18.00
N GLY A 109 -11.44 1.95 17.92
CA GLY A 109 -10.93 1.30 16.71
C GLY A 109 -11.86 1.46 15.52
N LEU A 110 -13.17 1.22 15.71
CA LEU A 110 -14.19 1.41 14.67
C LEU A 110 -14.34 2.87 14.25
N LEU A 111 -14.34 3.82 15.20
CA LEU A 111 -14.44 5.25 14.92
C LEU A 111 -13.25 5.75 14.09
N LEU A 112 -12.03 5.39 14.48
CA LEU A 112 -10.81 5.70 13.72
C LEU A 112 -10.83 5.06 12.33
N TYR A 113 -11.32 3.82 12.24
CA TYR A 113 -11.43 3.09 10.99
C TYR A 113 -12.38 3.77 10.00
N VAL A 114 -13.60 4.09 10.45
CA VAL A 114 -14.62 4.76 9.63
C VAL A 114 -14.18 6.18 9.28
N SER A 115 -13.69 6.97 10.24
CA SER A 115 -13.29 8.36 9.98
C SER A 115 -12.11 8.49 9.01
N THR A 116 -11.13 7.59 9.06
CA THR A 116 -10.02 7.61 8.10
C THR A 116 -10.35 6.96 6.76
N THR A 117 -11.28 5.98 6.70
CA THR A 117 -11.83 5.51 5.41
C THR A 117 -12.55 6.66 4.70
N ILE A 118 -13.41 7.40 5.41
CA ILE A 118 -14.09 8.59 4.88
C ILE A 118 -13.06 9.67 4.49
N GLY A 119 -12.05 9.92 5.34
CA GLY A 119 -10.99 10.87 5.06
C GLY A 119 -10.18 10.53 3.80
N ILE A 120 -9.86 9.26 3.57
CA ILE A 120 -9.22 8.82 2.32
C ILE A 120 -10.16 9.06 1.14
N ASN A 121 -11.41 8.60 1.20
CA ASN A 121 -12.36 8.72 0.08
C ASN A 121 -12.67 10.18 -0.29
N ILE A 122 -12.41 11.15 0.58
CA ILE A 122 -12.49 12.60 0.31
C ILE A 122 -11.17 13.17 -0.26
N LEU A 123 -10.02 12.58 0.09
CA LEU A 123 -8.68 13.09 -0.26
C LEU A 123 -8.02 12.38 -1.45
N SER A 124 -8.45 11.17 -1.80
CA SER A 124 -7.96 10.41 -2.97
C SER A 124 -8.94 10.48 -4.13
N ASN A 125 -8.41 10.78 -5.31
CA ASN A 125 -9.10 10.65 -6.58
C ASN A 125 -8.93 9.21 -7.12
N PRO A 126 -9.68 8.78 -8.16
CA PRO A 126 -9.32 7.62 -8.97
C PRO A 126 -7.81 7.48 -9.18
N LEU A 127 -7.26 6.33 -8.79
CA LEU A 127 -5.97 5.90 -9.29
C LEU A 127 -6.10 5.55 -10.79
N ASP A 128 -5.00 5.66 -11.52
CA ASP A 128 -4.83 4.99 -12.83
C ASP A 128 -5.18 3.49 -12.70
N ASP A 129 -5.88 2.93 -13.68
CA ASP A 129 -6.39 1.56 -13.61
C ASP A 129 -5.27 0.52 -13.41
N ARG A 130 -4.05 0.77 -13.94
CA ARG A 130 -2.88 -0.08 -13.67
C ARG A 130 -2.40 0.01 -12.22
N ALA A 131 -2.37 1.21 -11.65
CA ALA A 131 -2.08 1.40 -10.23
C ALA A 131 -3.16 0.76 -9.35
N ASN A 132 -4.44 0.91 -9.72
CA ASN A 132 -5.57 0.26 -9.05
C ASN A 132 -5.42 -1.28 -9.04
N ASN A 133 -5.21 -1.90 -10.21
CA ASN A 133 -5.03 -3.36 -10.32
C ASN A 133 -3.85 -3.88 -9.49
N ILE A 134 -2.73 -3.14 -9.43
CA ILE A 134 -1.62 -3.48 -8.52
C ILE A 134 -2.07 -3.43 -7.04
N VAL A 135 -2.79 -2.39 -6.61
CA VAL A 135 -3.24 -2.30 -5.19
C VAL A 135 -4.29 -3.37 -4.87
N VAL A 136 -5.23 -3.64 -5.79
CA VAL A 136 -6.22 -4.72 -5.68
C VAL A 136 -5.52 -6.07 -5.56
N GLY A 137 -4.54 -6.35 -6.43
CA GLY A 137 -3.74 -7.57 -6.39
C GLY A 137 -2.94 -7.74 -5.09
N LEU A 138 -2.31 -6.66 -4.62
CA LEU A 138 -1.64 -6.62 -3.31
C LEU A 138 -2.61 -6.82 -2.14
N SER A 139 -3.86 -6.34 -2.24
CA SER A 139 -4.90 -6.54 -1.22
C SER A 139 -5.29 -8.02 -1.10
N GLN A 140 -5.40 -8.71 -2.23
CA GLN A 140 -5.77 -10.12 -2.29
C GLN A 140 -4.60 -11.01 -1.85
N LEU A 141 -3.36 -10.68 -2.24
CA LEU A 141 -2.15 -11.29 -1.67
C LEU A 141 -2.10 -11.14 -0.14
N PHE A 142 -2.36 -9.94 0.39
CA PHE A 142 -2.39 -9.69 1.83
C PHE A 142 -3.51 -10.46 2.55
N SER A 143 -4.72 -10.48 1.96
CA SER A 143 -5.84 -11.31 2.40
C SER A 143 -5.42 -12.78 2.52
N GLY A 144 -4.71 -13.29 1.51
CA GLY A 144 -4.17 -14.65 1.50
C GLY A 144 -3.20 -14.94 2.64
N VAL A 145 -2.29 -14.00 2.93
CA VAL A 145 -1.39 -14.08 4.11
C VAL A 145 -2.19 -14.11 5.42
N ILE A 146 -3.19 -13.23 5.59
CA ILE A 146 -4.02 -13.18 6.80
C ILE A 146 -4.86 -14.45 6.96
N PHE A 147 -5.40 -15.03 5.89
CA PHE A 147 -6.11 -16.31 5.95
C PHE A 147 -5.18 -17.49 6.28
N CYS A 148 -3.93 -17.51 5.78
CA CYS A 148 -2.92 -18.51 6.18
C CYS A 148 -2.53 -18.39 7.67
N ILE A 149 -2.35 -17.16 8.18
CA ILE A 149 -2.12 -16.94 9.62
C ILE A 149 -3.36 -17.40 10.41
N THR A 150 -4.57 -17.15 9.91
CA THR A 150 -5.84 -17.57 10.54
C THR A 150 -5.96 -19.10 10.58
N SER A 151 -5.67 -19.82 9.49
CA SER A 151 -5.67 -21.29 9.47
C SER A 151 -4.66 -21.85 10.47
N ILE A 152 -3.45 -21.28 10.55
CA ILE A 152 -2.42 -21.63 11.53
C ILE A 152 -2.87 -21.41 12.98
N CYS A 153 -3.58 -20.31 13.25
CA CYS A 153 -4.02 -19.95 14.60
C CYS A 153 -5.18 -20.80 15.10
N ILE A 154 -6.13 -21.23 14.26
CA ILE A 154 -7.33 -21.98 14.70
C ILE A 154 -7.01 -23.27 15.48
N PRO A 155 -6.09 -24.16 15.05
CA PRO A 155 -5.66 -25.31 15.85
C PRO A 155 -4.95 -24.93 17.17
N GLN A 156 -4.32 -23.75 17.28
CA GLN A 156 -3.80 -23.25 18.56
C GLN A 156 -4.95 -22.80 19.46
N TRP A 157 -5.93 -22.06 18.92
CA TRP A 157 -7.10 -21.56 19.64
C TRP A 157 -7.94 -22.68 20.25
N PHE A 158 -8.10 -23.79 19.53
CA PHE A 158 -8.79 -24.98 20.04
C PHE A 158 -7.92 -25.77 21.04
N GLY A 159 -6.60 -25.52 21.10
CA GLY A 159 -5.64 -26.29 21.91
C GLY A 159 -5.34 -27.67 21.32
N ILE A 160 -5.10 -27.74 20.01
CA ILE A 160 -4.57 -28.92 19.30
C ILE A 160 -3.07 -28.72 19.07
N TYR A 161 -2.68 -27.57 18.51
CA TYR A 161 -1.29 -27.15 18.46
C TYR A 161 -0.84 -26.60 19.82
N HIS A 162 0.44 -26.77 20.13
CA HIS A 162 1.08 -26.18 21.30
C HIS A 162 1.07 -24.65 21.18
N SER A 163 0.69 -23.95 22.24
CA SER A 163 0.76 -22.49 22.34
C SER A 163 1.68 -22.11 23.49
N SER A 164 2.81 -21.45 23.18
CA SER A 164 3.73 -20.92 24.19
C SER A 164 3.19 -19.67 24.91
N LYS A 165 2.03 -19.14 24.50
CA LYS A 165 1.46 -17.89 25.02
C LYS A 165 0.85 -17.99 26.42
N ILE A 166 0.77 -19.17 27.04
CA ILE A 166 0.31 -19.29 28.44
C ILE A 166 1.45 -18.94 29.41
N THR A 167 2.05 -17.76 29.20
CA THR A 167 2.66 -17.02 30.31
C THR A 167 1.58 -16.79 31.34
N LYS A 168 1.79 -17.25 32.58
CA LYS A 168 1.02 -16.73 33.72
C LYS A 168 1.23 -15.20 33.70
N ILE A 169 0.17 -14.42 33.90
CA ILE A 169 0.27 -12.96 34.07
C ILE A 169 -0.37 -12.64 35.41
N SER A 170 0.43 -12.13 36.35
CA SER A 170 -0.03 -11.69 37.66
C SER A 170 -0.45 -10.22 37.60
N PHE A 171 -1.72 -9.97 37.32
CA PHE A 171 -2.29 -8.64 37.39
C PHE A 171 -2.52 -8.21 38.85
N THR A 172 -1.98 -7.06 39.25
CA THR A 172 -2.05 -6.53 40.62
C THR A 172 -3.25 -5.61 40.85
N SER A 173 -3.85 -5.06 39.79
CA SER A 173 -5.00 -4.15 39.85
C SER A 173 -5.89 -4.23 38.59
N SER A 174 -7.16 -3.82 38.71
CA SER A 174 -8.11 -3.76 37.58
C SER A 174 -7.63 -2.83 36.46
N LYS A 175 -7.01 -1.70 36.81
CA LYS A 175 -6.37 -0.77 35.87
C LYS A 175 -5.23 -1.41 35.06
N GLU A 176 -4.48 -2.33 35.66
CA GLU A 176 -3.39 -3.03 34.98
C GLU A 176 -3.91 -4.07 33.97
N ILE A 177 -5.00 -4.78 34.31
CA ILE A 177 -5.74 -5.67 33.38
C ILE A 177 -6.27 -4.85 32.20
N ALA A 178 -6.99 -3.76 32.50
CA ALA A 178 -7.59 -2.87 31.53
C ALA A 178 -6.52 -2.32 30.56
N PHE A 179 -5.39 -1.88 31.09
CA PHE A 179 -4.31 -1.31 30.30
C PHE A 179 -3.58 -2.35 29.43
N ASP A 180 -3.18 -3.51 29.96
CA ASP A 180 -2.43 -4.48 29.13
C ASP A 180 -3.32 -5.06 28.01
N LEU A 181 -4.59 -5.33 28.29
CA LEU A 181 -5.57 -5.70 27.28
C LEU A 181 -5.71 -4.57 26.24
N SER A 182 -5.94 -3.32 26.66
CA SER A 182 -6.04 -2.17 25.76
C SER A 182 -4.80 -2.02 24.88
N TRP A 183 -3.60 -2.14 25.45
CA TRP A 183 -2.32 -2.04 24.74
C TRP A 183 -2.13 -3.18 23.74
N ASN A 184 -2.51 -4.41 24.09
CA ASN A 184 -2.41 -5.56 23.19
C ASN A 184 -3.41 -5.47 22.03
N LEU A 185 -4.64 -4.98 22.28
CA LEU A 185 -5.63 -4.70 21.24
C LEU A 185 -5.20 -3.53 20.35
N TRP A 186 -4.70 -2.42 20.92
CA TRP A 186 -4.21 -1.27 20.16
C TRP A 186 -3.06 -1.63 19.22
N LYS A 187 -2.09 -2.44 19.69
CA LYS A 187 -1.03 -2.95 18.81
C LYS A 187 -1.60 -3.76 17.64
N GLN A 188 -2.67 -4.55 17.85
CA GLN A 188 -3.31 -5.29 16.75
C GLN A 188 -4.12 -4.40 15.81
N LEU A 189 -4.93 -3.48 16.34
CA LEU A 189 -5.67 -2.47 15.56
C LEU A 189 -4.72 -1.66 14.69
N LEU A 190 -3.73 -1.00 15.30
CA LEU A 190 -2.73 -0.19 14.60
C LEU A 190 -1.90 -1.02 13.61
N SER A 191 -1.60 -2.30 13.92
CA SER A 191 -0.87 -3.18 13.01
C SER A 191 -1.61 -3.48 11.71
N MET A 192 -2.95 -3.47 11.71
CA MET A 192 -3.78 -3.74 10.54
C MET A 192 -4.32 -2.46 9.88
N PHE A 193 -4.43 -1.38 10.67
CA PHE A 193 -4.92 -0.07 10.25
C PHE A 193 -4.24 0.43 8.97
N PHE A 194 -2.91 0.46 8.92
CA PHE A 194 -2.16 0.95 7.75
C PHE A 194 -2.35 0.13 6.48
N PHE A 195 -2.64 -1.17 6.59
CA PHE A 195 -2.92 -2.02 5.43
C PHE A 195 -4.29 -1.67 4.83
N ASN A 196 -5.33 -1.55 5.66
CA ASN A 196 -6.64 -1.07 5.21
C ASN A 196 -6.61 0.39 4.72
N LEU A 197 -5.81 1.26 5.35
CA LEU A 197 -5.59 2.64 4.92
C LEU A 197 -5.08 2.69 3.47
N TYR A 198 -4.16 1.78 3.12
CA TYR A 198 -3.66 1.64 1.76
C TYR A 198 -4.71 1.04 0.80
N PHE A 199 -5.34 -0.09 1.15
CA PHE A 199 -6.30 -0.74 0.26
C PHE A 199 -7.59 0.08 0.04
N SER A 200 -7.99 0.92 0.99
CA SER A 200 -9.11 1.85 0.81
C SER A 200 -8.78 2.97 -0.19
N SER A 201 -7.50 3.35 -0.34
CA SER A 201 -7.05 4.40 -1.27
C SER A 201 -7.05 3.99 -2.75
N ALA A 202 -7.27 2.72 -3.08
CA ALA A 202 -7.41 2.25 -4.46
C ALA A 202 -8.83 2.47 -5.00
N ASN A 203 -9.81 2.06 -4.20
CA ASN A 203 -11.21 1.98 -4.56
C ASN A 203 -11.94 3.34 -4.65
N ALA A 204 -11.25 4.47 -4.49
CA ALA A 204 -11.87 5.80 -4.58
C ALA A 204 -12.40 6.14 -6.00
N SER A 205 -12.04 5.36 -7.03
CA SER A 205 -12.29 5.65 -8.44
C SER A 205 -13.76 5.71 -8.87
N THR A 206 -14.66 4.97 -8.21
CA THR A 206 -16.08 4.88 -8.59
C THR A 206 -16.96 5.94 -7.93
N GLY A 207 -16.45 6.66 -6.92
CA GLY A 207 -17.23 7.56 -6.06
C GLY A 207 -18.33 6.87 -5.21
N ARG A 208 -18.51 5.55 -5.31
CA ARG A 208 -19.58 4.78 -4.64
C ARG A 208 -19.10 3.48 -3.97
N ASP A 209 -17.80 3.25 -3.90
CA ASP A 209 -17.21 2.01 -3.36
C ASP A 209 -17.40 1.85 -1.85
N LEU A 210 -18.56 1.30 -1.50
CA LEU A 210 -18.86 0.72 -0.19
C LEU A 210 -18.06 -0.58 0.07
N SER A 211 -16.97 -0.85 -0.66
CA SER A 211 -16.14 -2.06 -0.57
C SER A 211 -15.65 -2.35 0.85
N VAL A 212 -15.32 -1.30 1.62
CA VAL A 212 -14.94 -1.39 3.03
C VAL A 212 -16.15 -1.72 3.92
N LEU A 213 -17.32 -1.15 3.62
CA LEU A 213 -18.57 -1.41 4.35
C LEU A 213 -19.08 -2.83 4.09
N TYR A 214 -19.09 -3.30 2.83
CA TYR A 214 -19.38 -4.70 2.48
C TYR A 214 -18.39 -5.65 3.14
N GLY A 215 -17.10 -5.30 3.16
CA GLY A 215 -16.07 -6.06 3.87
C GLY A 215 -16.33 -6.18 5.37
N ALA A 216 -16.93 -5.17 6.01
CA ALA A 216 -17.38 -5.23 7.40
C ALA A 216 -18.69 -6.02 7.58
N ILE A 217 -19.68 -5.81 6.72
CA ILE A 217 -20.97 -6.51 6.70
C ILE A 217 -20.77 -8.03 6.58
N ILE A 218 -19.79 -8.48 5.80
CA ILE A 218 -19.44 -9.90 5.64
C ILE A 218 -18.48 -10.36 6.74
N GLY A 219 -17.42 -9.59 7.01
CA GLY A 219 -16.36 -9.97 7.94
C GLY A 219 -16.82 -10.12 9.39
N VAL A 220 -17.75 -9.27 9.87
CA VAL A 220 -18.22 -9.31 11.26
C VAL A 220 -19.06 -10.57 11.57
N PRO A 221 -20.08 -10.95 10.79
CA PRO A 221 -20.76 -12.24 10.95
C PRO A 221 -19.82 -13.45 10.83
N CYS A 222 -18.88 -13.45 9.89
CA CYS A 222 -17.88 -14.50 9.76
C CYS A 222 -16.98 -14.62 11.01
N ALA A 223 -16.59 -13.49 11.63
CA ALA A 223 -15.88 -13.49 12.90
C ALA A 223 -16.74 -14.05 14.05
N PHE A 224 -17.99 -13.61 14.19
CA PHE A 224 -18.90 -14.14 15.20
C PHE A 224 -19.16 -15.65 15.04
N LEU A 225 -19.22 -16.16 13.81
CA LEU A 225 -19.29 -17.60 13.53
C LEU A 225 -18.01 -18.32 13.97
N CYS A 226 -16.82 -17.78 13.67
CA CYS A 226 -15.54 -18.35 14.13
C CYS A 226 -15.43 -18.36 15.67
N ILE A 227 -15.92 -17.31 16.33
CA ILE A 227 -16.02 -17.18 17.79
C ILE A 227 -16.96 -18.26 18.36
N TYR A 228 -18.17 -18.41 17.81
CA TYR A 228 -19.14 -19.42 18.22
C TYR A 228 -18.59 -20.85 18.06
N ILE A 229 -17.97 -21.14 16.92
CA ILE A 229 -17.28 -22.41 16.65
C ILE A 229 -16.16 -22.65 17.68
N THR A 230 -15.40 -21.63 18.06
CA THR A 230 -14.34 -21.71 19.07
C THR A 230 -14.89 -21.99 20.48
N ILE A 231 -16.04 -21.39 20.85
CA ILE A 231 -16.76 -21.67 22.10
C ILE A 231 -17.16 -23.15 22.16
N LEU A 232 -17.80 -23.66 21.09
CA LEU A 232 -18.19 -25.07 21.00
C LEU A 232 -16.97 -26.00 21.07
N ALA A 233 -15.88 -25.69 20.34
CA ALA A 233 -14.65 -26.48 20.34
C ALA A 233 -13.94 -26.55 21.70
N ARG A 234 -14.07 -25.51 22.55
CA ARG A 234 -13.53 -25.46 23.92
C ARG A 234 -14.45 -26.14 24.95
N SER A 235 -15.71 -26.41 24.64
CA SER A 235 -16.64 -27.10 25.55
C SER A 235 -16.32 -28.59 25.71
N LYS A 236 -16.37 -29.09 26.96
CA LYS A 236 -16.13 -30.51 27.29
C LYS A 236 -16.99 -31.48 26.45
N LYS A 237 -18.22 -31.07 26.10
CA LYS A 237 -19.19 -31.87 25.31
C LYS A 237 -18.66 -32.25 23.91
N TYR A 238 -17.79 -31.42 23.31
CA TYR A 238 -17.35 -31.59 21.92
C TYR A 238 -15.88 -32.02 21.78
N LYS A 239 -15.25 -32.52 22.85
CA LYS A 239 -13.83 -32.95 22.88
C LYS A 239 -13.45 -33.92 21.74
N ILE A 240 -14.38 -34.80 21.34
CA ILE A 240 -14.19 -35.76 20.23
C ILE A 240 -14.15 -35.04 18.86
N TYR A 241 -15.03 -34.05 18.66
CA TYR A 241 -15.18 -33.35 17.38
C TYR A 241 -14.10 -32.30 17.13
N LYS A 242 -13.49 -31.74 18.18
CA LYS A 242 -12.43 -30.72 18.14
C LYS A 242 -11.38 -30.93 17.04
N ARG A 243 -10.85 -32.15 16.85
CA ARG A 243 -9.86 -32.43 15.79
C ARG A 243 -10.44 -32.38 14.37
N LYS A 244 -11.66 -32.88 14.17
CA LYS A 244 -12.35 -32.82 12.87
C LYS A 244 -12.72 -31.37 12.52
N LEU A 245 -13.24 -30.63 13.49
CA LEU A 245 -13.63 -29.23 13.36
C LEU A 245 -12.44 -28.33 13.00
N ALA A 246 -11.27 -28.54 13.63
CA ALA A 246 -10.06 -27.82 13.27
C ALA A 246 -9.59 -28.11 11.83
N LEU A 247 -9.68 -29.37 11.38
CA LEU A 247 -9.30 -29.75 10.02
C LEU A 247 -10.21 -29.07 8.98
N VAL A 248 -11.54 -29.06 9.22
CA VAL A 248 -12.50 -28.36 8.37
C VAL A 248 -12.21 -26.85 8.31
N MET A 249 -11.96 -26.21 9.46
CA MET A 249 -11.63 -24.79 9.49
C MET A 249 -10.28 -24.46 8.83
N VAL A 250 -9.26 -25.31 9.00
CA VAL A 250 -7.97 -25.19 8.29
C VAL A 250 -8.16 -25.34 6.79
N LEU A 251 -9.02 -26.25 6.33
CA LEU A 251 -9.32 -26.41 4.91
C LEU A 251 -10.03 -25.18 4.34
N ILE A 252 -11.06 -24.65 5.02
CA ILE A 252 -11.80 -23.45 4.59
C ILE A 252 -10.85 -22.25 4.46
N PHE A 253 -10.09 -21.94 5.51
CA PHE A 253 -9.15 -20.82 5.47
C PHE A 253 -7.94 -21.07 4.57
N GLY A 254 -7.55 -22.33 4.36
CA GLY A 254 -6.50 -22.70 3.40
C GLY A 254 -6.92 -22.51 1.94
N VAL A 255 -8.16 -22.89 1.59
CA VAL A 255 -8.73 -22.64 0.25
C VAL A 255 -8.95 -21.15 0.02
N ALA A 256 -9.49 -20.41 1.00
CA ALA A 256 -9.62 -18.95 0.92
C ALA A 256 -8.25 -18.26 0.75
N SER A 257 -7.23 -18.73 1.47
CA SER A 257 -5.85 -18.26 1.36
C SER A 257 -5.24 -18.52 -0.03
N TRP A 258 -5.44 -19.73 -0.57
CA TRP A 258 -4.98 -20.09 -1.92
C TRP A 258 -5.68 -19.27 -3.01
N TYR A 259 -7.00 -19.17 -2.98
CA TYR A 259 -7.80 -18.43 -3.96
C TYR A 259 -7.44 -16.93 -4.00
N THR A 260 -7.31 -16.30 -2.82
CA THR A 260 -6.92 -14.88 -2.75
C THR A 260 -5.47 -14.64 -3.17
N VAL A 261 -4.55 -15.58 -2.97
CA VAL A 261 -3.20 -15.49 -3.57
C VAL A 261 -3.24 -15.67 -5.09
N TYR A 262 -3.98 -16.65 -5.61
CA TYR A 262 -4.15 -16.85 -7.06
C TYR A 262 -4.69 -15.58 -7.74
N SER A 263 -5.81 -15.07 -7.21
CA SER A 263 -6.46 -13.85 -7.71
C SER A 263 -5.53 -12.63 -7.60
N GLY A 264 -4.84 -12.47 -6.47
CA GLY A 264 -3.93 -11.33 -6.28
C GLY A 264 -2.75 -11.32 -7.27
N ILE A 265 -2.30 -12.49 -7.71
CA ILE A 265 -1.25 -12.63 -8.73
C ILE A 265 -1.81 -12.38 -10.13
N HIS A 266 -3.08 -12.71 -10.39
CA HIS A 266 -3.75 -12.42 -11.66
C HIS A 266 -3.82 -10.92 -11.94
N PHE A 267 -4.34 -10.12 -11.01
CA PHE A 267 -4.41 -8.65 -11.14
C PHE A 267 -3.03 -7.99 -11.28
N ILE A 268 -1.97 -8.57 -10.69
CA ILE A 268 -0.60 -8.10 -10.89
C ILE A 268 -0.11 -8.48 -12.30
N ASN A 269 -0.30 -9.73 -12.74
CA ASN A 269 0.11 -10.18 -14.07
C ASN A 269 -0.58 -9.41 -15.19
N GLU A 270 -1.83 -8.96 -15.00
CA GLU A 270 -2.55 -8.10 -15.95
C GLU A 270 -1.79 -6.80 -16.28
N VAL A 271 -1.15 -6.19 -15.28
CA VAL A 271 -0.41 -4.93 -15.42
C VAL A 271 1.03 -5.14 -15.91
N TRP A 272 1.66 -6.25 -15.52
CA TRP A 272 3.05 -6.56 -15.87
C TRP A 272 3.20 -7.35 -17.18
N LEU A 273 2.12 -7.97 -17.68
CA LEU A 273 2.02 -8.66 -18.96
C LEU A 273 0.81 -8.10 -19.75
N PRO A 274 0.87 -6.82 -20.18
CA PRO A 274 -0.20 -6.22 -20.98
C PRO A 274 -0.21 -6.76 -22.42
N ASP A 275 0.96 -7.04 -22.99
CA ASP A 275 1.14 -7.45 -24.39
C ASP A 275 0.92 -8.96 -24.64
N THR A 276 0.46 -9.71 -23.61
CA THR A 276 -0.01 -11.08 -23.79
C THR A 276 -1.53 -11.09 -23.84
N ASP A 277 -2.09 -11.01 -25.07
CA ASP A 277 -3.53 -11.14 -25.33
C ASP A 277 -4.10 -12.47 -24.81
N ASP A 278 -3.24 -13.49 -24.68
CA ASP A 278 -3.63 -14.80 -24.14
C ASP A 278 -3.83 -14.77 -22.61
N ASN A 279 -5.10 -14.60 -22.23
CA ASN A 279 -5.58 -14.76 -20.85
C ASN A 279 -5.22 -16.13 -20.25
N VAL A 280 -5.04 -17.19 -21.05
CA VAL A 280 -4.64 -18.52 -20.55
C VAL A 280 -3.20 -18.49 -20.04
N ILE A 281 -2.27 -17.80 -20.68
CA ILE A 281 -0.89 -17.61 -20.17
C ILE A 281 -0.92 -16.89 -18.82
N ARG A 282 -1.69 -15.80 -18.70
CA ARG A 282 -1.80 -15.03 -17.44
C ARG A 282 -2.43 -15.86 -16.32
N ALA A 283 -3.45 -16.66 -16.62
CA ALA A 283 -4.05 -17.61 -15.68
C ALA A 283 -3.08 -18.73 -15.27
N LEU A 284 -2.33 -19.32 -16.21
CA LEU A 284 -1.37 -20.40 -15.95
C LEU A 284 -0.19 -19.94 -15.07
N ILE A 285 0.36 -18.75 -15.31
CA ILE A 285 1.41 -18.17 -14.46
C ILE A 285 0.87 -17.96 -13.03
N SER A 286 -0.32 -17.37 -12.91
CA SER A 286 -0.98 -17.13 -11.62
C SER A 286 -1.27 -18.43 -10.87
N PHE A 287 -1.72 -19.47 -11.59
CA PHE A 287 -1.92 -20.81 -11.05
C PHE A 287 -0.61 -21.43 -10.55
N GLY A 288 0.47 -21.37 -11.35
CA GLY A 288 1.77 -21.91 -10.97
C GLY A 288 2.31 -21.35 -9.66
N TYR A 289 2.28 -20.02 -9.49
CA TYR A 289 2.65 -19.39 -8.21
C TYR A 289 1.70 -19.75 -7.06
N SER A 290 0.40 -19.90 -7.32
CA SER A 290 -0.58 -20.32 -6.30
C SER A 290 -0.34 -21.74 -5.76
N ILE A 291 0.20 -22.66 -6.59
CA ILE A 291 0.63 -24.00 -6.16
C ILE A 291 1.83 -23.91 -5.19
N ILE A 292 2.79 -23.00 -5.44
CA ILE A 292 3.90 -22.76 -4.50
C ILE A 292 3.35 -22.31 -3.13
N TRP A 293 2.32 -21.45 -3.12
CA TRP A 293 1.67 -21.02 -1.88
C TRP A 293 0.99 -22.17 -1.13
N ILE A 294 0.32 -23.11 -1.83
CA ILE A 294 -0.22 -24.34 -1.19
C ILE A 294 0.89 -25.15 -0.52
N VAL A 295 2.06 -25.31 -1.16
CA VAL A 295 3.20 -26.03 -0.57
C VAL A 295 3.69 -25.33 0.71
N VAL A 296 3.79 -24.00 0.71
CA VAL A 296 4.17 -23.21 1.91
C VAL A 296 3.14 -23.36 3.04
N LEU A 297 1.84 -23.35 2.72
CA LEU A 297 0.76 -23.51 3.70
C LEU A 297 0.79 -24.91 4.33
N ILE A 298 0.92 -25.96 3.52
CA ILE A 298 1.04 -27.35 4.00
C ILE A 298 2.30 -27.53 4.86
N ALA A 299 3.46 -27.03 4.40
CA ALA A 299 4.71 -27.10 5.16
C ALA A 299 4.60 -26.41 6.53
N SER A 300 3.98 -25.23 6.58
CA SER A 300 3.76 -24.47 7.82
C SER A 300 2.90 -25.26 8.83
N HIS A 301 1.83 -25.88 8.36
CA HIS A 301 0.96 -26.73 9.19
C HIS A 301 1.65 -28.03 9.66
N LEU A 302 2.50 -28.65 8.82
CA LEU A 302 3.29 -29.82 9.19
C LEU A 302 4.34 -29.49 10.27
N ILE A 303 5.09 -28.39 10.09
CA ILE A 303 6.11 -27.93 11.06
C ILE A 303 5.49 -27.71 12.43
N LEU A 304 4.36 -27.00 12.50
CA LEU A 304 3.65 -26.73 13.77
C LEU A 304 3.05 -28.00 14.39
N TYR A 305 2.60 -28.96 13.58
CA TYR A 305 2.14 -30.26 14.06
C TYR A 305 3.28 -31.07 14.68
N PHE A 306 4.43 -31.21 14.01
CA PHE A 306 5.58 -31.95 14.53
C PHE A 306 6.19 -31.27 15.78
N TRP A 307 6.30 -29.93 15.79
CA TRP A 307 6.74 -29.18 16.97
C TRP A 307 5.81 -29.38 18.17
N THR A 308 4.50 -29.47 17.93
CA THR A 308 3.52 -29.80 18.96
C THR A 308 3.72 -31.22 19.51
N GLN A 309 3.96 -32.21 18.65
CA GLN A 309 4.22 -33.59 19.09
C GLN A 309 5.50 -33.69 19.93
N ASP A 310 6.59 -33.05 19.52
CA ASP A 310 7.84 -32.98 20.28
C ASP A 310 7.63 -32.41 21.70
N LYS A 311 6.89 -31.31 21.83
CA LYS A 311 6.57 -30.71 23.14
C LYS A 311 5.68 -31.61 24.00
N GLN A 312 4.69 -32.30 23.41
CA GLN A 312 3.83 -33.25 24.14
C GLN A 312 4.61 -34.48 24.65
N LEU A 313 5.51 -35.03 23.83
CA LEU A 313 6.36 -36.16 24.22
C LEU A 313 7.35 -35.79 25.35
N LYS A 314 7.90 -34.57 25.32
CA LYS A 314 8.81 -34.07 26.37
C LYS A 314 8.10 -33.76 27.68
N GLY A 315 6.88 -33.24 27.64
CA GLY A 315 6.10 -32.93 28.85
C GLY A 315 5.86 -34.17 29.72
N ASN A 316 5.39 -35.26 29.13
CA ASN A 316 5.09 -36.50 29.85
C ASN A 316 6.33 -37.22 30.45
N GLY A 317 7.55 -36.79 30.13
CA GLY A 317 8.79 -37.47 30.54
C GLY A 317 9.27 -37.14 31.95
N ASN A 318 8.96 -35.96 32.48
CA ASN A 318 9.55 -35.48 33.74
C ASN A 318 8.74 -35.83 34.99
N ASP A 319 7.41 -35.92 34.89
CA ASP A 319 6.53 -36.12 36.06
C ASP A 319 6.69 -37.50 36.74
N GLY A 320 7.36 -38.45 36.08
CA GLY A 320 7.54 -39.82 36.55
C GLY A 320 8.78 -40.10 37.42
N GLN A 321 9.66 -39.12 37.66
CA GLN A 321 10.98 -39.37 38.27
C GLN A 321 11.23 -38.67 39.63
N GLY A 322 10.18 -38.12 40.25
CA GLY A 322 10.24 -37.48 41.58
C GLY A 322 9.98 -38.39 42.78
N GLY A 323 9.76 -39.69 42.57
CA GLY A 323 9.43 -40.67 43.63
C GLY A 323 10.58 -41.60 43.97
N ASP A 324 10.98 -41.58 45.25
CA ASP A 324 11.83 -42.54 45.98
C ASP A 324 13.19 -42.97 45.40
N GLY A 325 14.27 -42.75 46.18
CA GLY A 325 15.54 -43.43 45.90
C GLY A 325 16.80 -42.87 46.57
N ARG A 326 16.99 -43.11 47.88
CA ARG A 326 18.38 -43.20 48.42
C ARG A 326 19.03 -44.46 47.84
N GLY A 327 19.76 -44.34 46.74
CA GLY A 327 20.38 -45.48 46.05
C GLY A 327 21.73 -45.14 45.43
N SER A 328 22.82 -45.44 46.15
CA SER A 328 24.16 -45.40 45.56
C SER A 328 24.34 -46.61 44.64
N GLY A 329 24.28 -46.39 43.32
CA GLY A 329 24.23 -47.46 42.33
C GLY A 329 24.93 -47.07 41.03
N SER A 330 26.19 -47.46 40.88
CA SER A 330 26.93 -47.36 39.61
C SER A 330 26.33 -48.33 38.58
N GLY A 331 25.83 -47.82 37.44
CA GLY A 331 25.21 -48.68 36.44
C GLY A 331 24.85 -48.03 35.10
N ILE A 332 25.75 -48.18 34.12
CA ILE A 332 25.47 -48.39 32.68
C ILE A 332 24.60 -47.34 31.96
N GLY A 333 25.22 -46.54 31.08
CA GLY A 333 24.57 -45.42 30.40
C GLY A 333 23.63 -45.80 29.24
N VAL A 334 22.38 -45.34 29.32
CA VAL A 334 21.42 -45.35 28.20
C VAL A 334 21.78 -44.23 27.21
N ARG A 335 22.39 -44.59 26.07
CA ARG A 335 22.87 -43.64 25.06
C ARG A 335 21.70 -43.03 24.28
N ARG A 336 21.37 -41.77 24.58
CA ARG A 336 20.26 -40.98 24.02
C ARG A 336 20.25 -40.96 22.48
N ILE A 337 19.25 -41.59 21.85
CA ILE A 337 19.10 -41.64 20.38
C ILE A 337 18.39 -40.37 19.88
N THR A 338 19.14 -39.33 19.56
CA THR A 338 18.60 -38.06 19.01
C THR A 338 19.45 -37.48 17.86
N THR A 339 19.95 -38.34 16.97
CA THR A 339 20.85 -37.96 15.85
C THR A 339 20.52 -38.67 14.53
N ARG A 340 19.23 -38.94 14.24
CA ARG A 340 18.82 -39.75 13.06
C ARG A 340 17.67 -39.18 12.22
N PHE A 341 17.48 -37.85 12.20
CA PHE A 341 16.42 -37.20 11.40
C PHE A 341 16.91 -36.22 10.32
N THR A 342 18.22 -36.03 10.17
CA THR A 342 18.84 -35.19 9.12
C THR A 342 19.47 -35.98 7.98
N SER A 343 19.56 -37.32 8.06
CA SER A 343 20.25 -38.18 7.09
C SER A 343 19.34 -39.03 6.20
N GLN A 344 18.06 -38.65 6.05
CA GLN A 344 17.09 -39.39 5.21
C GLN A 344 16.44 -38.55 4.10
N LEU A 345 16.66 -37.22 4.04
CA LEU A 345 16.19 -36.38 2.94
C LEU A 345 17.14 -36.36 1.72
N PHE A 346 18.37 -36.84 1.87
CA PHE A 346 19.34 -37.00 0.77
C PHE A 346 20.00 -38.38 0.83
N ASN A 347 19.24 -39.42 0.48
CA ASN A 347 19.79 -40.76 0.27
C ASN A 347 19.08 -41.45 -0.91
N SER A 348 19.44 -41.01 -2.11
CA SER A 348 18.99 -41.62 -3.37
C SER A 348 19.52 -43.06 -3.47
N LYS A 349 18.61 -44.02 -3.65
CA LYS A 349 19.03 -45.36 -4.09
C LYS A 349 19.59 -45.26 -5.51
N PRO A 350 20.71 -45.93 -5.84
CA PRO A 350 21.17 -46.00 -7.22
C PRO A 350 20.15 -46.77 -8.06
N LEU A 351 19.70 -46.19 -9.17
CA LEU A 351 18.92 -46.92 -10.17
C LEU A 351 19.83 -47.97 -10.83
N GLN A 352 19.29 -49.17 -11.05
CA GLN A 352 20.01 -50.24 -11.73
C GLN A 352 20.13 -49.98 -13.23
N HIS A 353 21.14 -50.60 -13.85
CA HIS A 353 21.44 -50.63 -15.27
C HIS A 353 20.24 -50.38 -16.21
N PHE A 354 20.34 -49.32 -17.01
CA PHE A 354 19.87 -49.38 -18.40
C PHE A 354 21.07 -49.49 -19.34
N LYS A 355 20.88 -50.23 -20.44
CA LYS A 355 21.95 -50.78 -21.27
C LYS A 355 22.07 -49.98 -22.57
N THR A 356 22.95 -48.98 -22.58
CA THR A 356 23.21 -48.16 -23.77
C THR A 356 23.65 -49.04 -24.93
N LYS A 357 22.88 -49.06 -26.03
CA LYS A 357 23.24 -49.72 -27.28
C LYS A 357 23.44 -48.65 -28.35
N SER A 358 24.69 -48.39 -28.73
CA SER A 358 25.03 -47.53 -29.85
C SER A 358 24.71 -48.21 -31.19
N ILE A 359 24.06 -47.47 -32.09
CA ILE A 359 24.00 -47.72 -33.53
C ILE A 359 24.25 -46.36 -34.22
N ILE A 360 24.74 -46.40 -35.45
CA ILE A 360 25.39 -45.30 -36.19
C ILE A 360 24.61 -45.02 -37.49
N GLU A 361 24.60 -43.76 -37.94
CA GLU A 361 24.11 -43.29 -39.27
C GLU A 361 22.58 -43.48 -39.51
N THR A 362 21.90 -42.75 -40.42
CA THR A 362 22.27 -42.19 -41.74
C THR A 362 21.79 -40.74 -42.00
N ASN A 363 22.14 -40.19 -43.19
CA ASN A 363 21.77 -38.85 -43.69
C ASN A 363 20.50 -38.87 -44.55
N GLU A 364 19.81 -37.71 -44.65
CA GLU A 364 18.99 -37.19 -45.77
C GLU A 364 18.55 -35.75 -45.36
N LYS A 365 18.53 -34.64 -46.14
CA LYS A 365 18.36 -34.31 -47.59
C LYS A 365 17.01 -34.76 -48.17
N GLU A 366 16.20 -34.01 -48.92
CA GLU A 366 16.10 -32.60 -49.40
C GLU A 366 14.64 -32.43 -49.94
N GLU A 367 14.00 -31.29 -50.26
CA GLU A 367 14.31 -29.85 -50.39
C GLU A 367 13.03 -29.02 -50.01
N PRO A 368 12.92 -27.66 -50.16
CA PRO A 368 11.74 -26.88 -49.71
C PRO A 368 10.58 -26.81 -50.71
N GLY A 369 9.42 -26.25 -50.30
CA GLY A 369 8.27 -26.00 -51.17
C GLY A 369 7.67 -24.59 -50.99
N GLU A 370 7.57 -23.85 -52.10
CA GLU A 370 6.64 -22.72 -52.26
C GLU A 370 5.22 -23.24 -52.56
N ASP A 371 4.19 -22.42 -52.32
CA ASP A 371 3.18 -22.19 -53.36
C ASP A 371 2.53 -20.79 -53.24
N LYS A 372 1.75 -20.36 -54.24
CA LYS A 372 1.16 -19.03 -54.39
C LYS A 372 -0.35 -19.09 -54.71
N GLY A 373 -1.06 -17.99 -54.49
CA GLY A 373 -2.52 -17.84 -54.68
C GLY A 373 -3.07 -16.92 -53.58
N ASN A 374 -3.30 -15.61 -53.75
CA ASN A 374 -3.73 -14.79 -54.90
C ASN A 374 -5.25 -14.84 -55.14
N ASP A 375 -5.82 -13.67 -55.46
CA ASP A 375 -7.23 -13.42 -55.85
C ASP A 375 -8.32 -13.61 -54.77
N ASN A 376 -9.50 -12.97 -54.83
CA ASN A 376 -9.85 -11.57 -55.17
C ASN A 376 -11.33 -11.32 -54.74
N GLU A 377 -11.80 -10.06 -54.80
CA GLU A 377 -13.24 -9.67 -54.77
C GLU A 377 -14.06 -10.08 -53.51
N ASN A 378 -15.30 -9.66 -53.28
CA ASN A 378 -16.02 -8.38 -53.29
C ASN A 378 -17.41 -8.73 -52.72
N ASP A 379 -17.94 -7.91 -51.81
CA ASP A 379 -19.37 -7.56 -51.66
C ASP A 379 -20.49 -8.64 -51.57
N GLU A 380 -21.70 -8.08 -51.46
CA GLU A 380 -23.05 -8.65 -51.50
C GLU A 380 -23.61 -9.38 -50.26
N GLU A 381 -24.75 -8.79 -49.84
CA GLU A 381 -25.67 -9.14 -48.79
C GLU A 381 -26.33 -10.50 -49.01
N GLU A 382 -26.73 -11.21 -47.94
CA GLU A 382 -28.11 -11.72 -47.90
C GLU A 382 -28.60 -12.08 -46.47
N GLY A 383 -29.90 -11.90 -46.24
CA GLY A 383 -30.71 -12.99 -45.68
C GLY A 383 -30.93 -13.07 -44.17
N CYS A 384 -32.06 -12.52 -43.74
CA CYS A 384 -33.01 -13.16 -42.79
C CYS A 384 -32.56 -13.55 -41.37
N ASN A 385 -33.23 -12.96 -40.37
CA ASN A 385 -34.50 -13.58 -39.95
C ASN A 385 -35.44 -12.67 -39.13
N ASN A 386 -36.73 -13.05 -39.13
CA ASN A 386 -37.80 -12.38 -38.40
C ASN A 386 -37.88 -12.89 -36.95
N TYR A 387 -38.29 -12.02 -36.01
CA TYR A 387 -39.16 -12.45 -34.91
C TYR A 387 -40.12 -11.33 -34.50
N ALA A 388 -41.42 -11.65 -34.36
CA ALA A 388 -42.46 -10.70 -34.00
C ALA A 388 -42.78 -10.77 -32.50
N GLY A 389 -42.99 -9.60 -31.87
CA GLY A 389 -43.17 -9.46 -30.42
C GLY A 389 -44.16 -8.36 -30.02
N THR A 390 -45.45 -8.62 -30.27
CA THR A 390 -46.65 -8.02 -29.62
C THR A 390 -46.54 -6.68 -28.87
N LYS A 391 -47.28 -5.66 -29.36
CA LYS A 391 -47.66 -4.48 -28.57
C LYS A 391 -48.40 -4.86 -27.26
N ILE A 392 -48.21 -4.04 -26.23
CA ILE A 392 -49.20 -3.81 -25.15
C ILE A 392 -49.28 -2.30 -24.91
N ASP A 393 -50.44 -1.70 -25.19
CA ASP A 393 -50.73 -0.30 -24.87
C ASP A 393 -51.26 -0.21 -23.42
N THR A 394 -50.77 0.71 -22.57
CA THR A 394 -51.39 0.99 -21.26
C THR A 394 -51.26 2.46 -20.82
N VAL A 395 -52.32 3.21 -21.14
CA VAL A 395 -52.99 4.25 -20.34
C VAL A 395 -52.13 5.21 -19.49
N THR A 396 -52.21 6.48 -19.91
CA THR A 396 -51.90 7.73 -19.19
C THR A 396 -52.10 7.75 -17.67
N GLY A 397 -51.15 8.36 -16.94
CA GLY A 397 -51.34 8.86 -15.57
C GLY A 397 -50.78 10.27 -15.40
N THR A 398 -51.65 11.29 -15.31
CA THR A 398 -51.26 12.70 -15.09
C THR A 398 -51.15 13.03 -13.61
N GLY A 399 -50.06 13.68 -13.18
CA GLY A 399 -49.80 14.03 -11.78
C GLY A 399 -49.11 15.39 -11.61
N THR A 400 -49.83 16.48 -11.87
CA THR A 400 -49.36 17.84 -11.56
C THR A 400 -49.55 18.17 -10.08
N GLY A 401 -48.50 18.63 -9.40
CA GLY A 401 -48.55 19.06 -8.00
C GLY A 401 -47.72 20.31 -7.76
N ASN A 402 -48.31 21.49 -7.96
CA ASN A 402 -47.75 22.75 -7.47
C ASN A 402 -47.91 22.86 -5.96
N GLY A 403 -46.95 23.53 -5.30
CA GLY A 403 -46.94 23.76 -3.87
C GLY A 403 -46.06 24.94 -3.49
N THR A 404 -46.40 26.14 -3.96
CA THR A 404 -46.11 27.37 -3.22
C THR A 404 -47.00 27.38 -1.97
N ASP A 405 -46.63 27.97 -0.83
CA ASP A 405 -46.66 29.41 -0.59
C ASP A 405 -45.72 29.80 0.57
N ALA A 406 -45.52 31.10 0.78
CA ALA A 406 -44.84 31.66 1.94
C ALA A 406 -45.85 32.29 2.91
N ASP A 407 -45.47 32.55 4.17
CA ASP A 407 -45.48 33.93 4.71
C ASP A 407 -44.98 34.06 6.16
N ALA A 408 -44.54 35.29 6.46
CA ALA A 408 -44.59 36.03 7.74
C ALA A 408 -43.95 35.47 9.04
N ASP A 409 -42.88 36.15 9.46
CA ASP A 409 -42.74 36.92 10.71
C ASP A 409 -43.20 36.34 12.07
N ALA A 410 -42.25 36.23 13.01
CA ALA A 410 -42.39 36.82 14.36
C ALA A 410 -41.01 37.10 15.03
N ASP A 411 -40.96 38.18 15.79
CA ASP A 411 -39.78 38.81 16.44
C ASP A 411 -39.50 38.23 17.87
N VAL A 412 -38.55 38.84 18.60
CA VAL A 412 -38.31 38.83 20.07
C VAL A 412 -37.20 37.90 20.63
N LYS A 413 -36.07 38.53 20.99
CA LYS A 413 -35.25 38.48 22.26
C LYS A 413 -34.95 37.11 22.95
N ASP A 414 -33.86 36.92 23.70
CA ASP A 414 -33.07 37.87 24.50
C ASP A 414 -31.57 37.46 24.68
N LYS A 415 -30.83 38.16 25.55
CA LYS A 415 -29.37 38.04 25.76
C LYS A 415 -28.88 36.71 26.38
N PRO A 416 -27.60 36.33 26.16
CA PRO A 416 -26.83 35.48 27.07
C PRO A 416 -26.14 36.29 28.18
N GLU A 417 -26.05 35.73 29.40
CA GLU A 417 -25.34 36.35 30.54
C GLU A 417 -23.91 35.81 30.73
N THR A 418 -23.05 36.63 31.34
CA THR A 418 -21.68 36.27 31.73
C THR A 418 -21.65 35.58 33.10
N PHE A 419 -21.09 34.38 33.19
CA PHE A 419 -20.76 33.77 34.48
C PHE A 419 -19.40 34.27 35.01
N LYS A 420 -19.31 34.47 36.33
CA LYS A 420 -18.09 34.88 37.05
C LYS A 420 -17.44 33.69 37.76
N GLU A 421 -16.14 33.81 38.01
CA GLU A 421 -15.47 33.13 39.12
C GLU A 421 -15.77 33.89 40.42
N ASP A 422 -15.97 33.16 41.52
CA ASP A 422 -15.93 33.72 42.88
C ASP A 422 -15.09 32.80 43.79
N LYS A 423 -14.50 33.42 44.82
CA LYS A 423 -13.86 32.76 45.97
C LYS A 423 -14.97 32.42 47.00
N GLU A 424 -14.77 31.81 48.16
CA GLU A 424 -13.64 31.80 49.09
C GLU A 424 -13.87 30.68 50.14
N GLY A 425 -12.88 30.33 50.95
CA GLY A 425 -13.06 29.31 52.01
C GLY A 425 -11.80 29.08 52.83
N GLN A 426 -11.93 29.19 54.15
CA GLN A 426 -10.84 29.18 55.15
C GLN A 426 -11.27 28.30 56.33
N GLU A 427 -10.36 27.47 56.88
CA GLU A 427 -10.39 27.10 58.30
C GLU A 427 -9.02 26.58 58.82
N ASP A 428 -8.75 26.89 60.07
CA ASP A 428 -7.44 27.02 60.72
C ASP A 428 -6.90 25.74 61.44
N ASP A 429 -5.64 25.81 61.91
CA ASP A 429 -4.98 25.02 63.00
C ASP A 429 -4.96 23.46 62.93
N GLU A 430 -4.10 22.71 63.63
CA GLU A 430 -3.35 22.91 64.88
C GLU A 430 -1.97 22.20 64.88
N LYS A 431 -1.07 22.50 65.84
CA LYS A 431 0.20 21.79 66.10
C LYS A 431 0.15 20.95 67.37
N PRO A 432 0.93 19.85 67.43
CA PRO A 432 1.84 19.73 68.58
C PRO A 432 3.27 19.30 68.22
N ARG A 433 4.21 19.65 69.11
CA ARG A 433 5.65 19.39 69.05
C ARG A 433 6.08 18.72 70.36
N ARG A 434 6.61 17.49 70.34
CA ARG A 434 7.26 16.92 71.54
C ARG A 434 8.37 15.93 71.24
N THR A 435 9.41 16.00 72.07
CA THR A 435 10.60 15.14 72.12
C THR A 435 10.47 14.11 73.24
N SER A 436 11.06 12.92 73.10
CA SER A 436 11.89 12.28 74.17
C SER A 436 12.59 10.97 73.75
N ARG A 437 13.93 11.02 73.76
CA ARG A 437 14.92 10.08 74.34
C ARG A 437 14.54 8.63 74.72
N THR A 438 15.58 7.76 74.62
CA THR A 438 15.74 6.41 75.26
C THR A 438 14.91 5.28 74.61
N THR A 439 15.35 4.02 74.53
CA THR A 439 16.50 3.32 75.17
C THR A 439 17.15 2.32 74.20
N VAL A 440 18.45 2.03 74.37
CA VAL A 440 19.14 0.92 73.68
C VAL A 440 18.88 -0.37 74.46
N VAL A 441 18.26 -1.37 73.82
CA VAL A 441 18.20 -2.76 74.28
C VAL A 441 18.49 -3.64 73.06
N GLY A 442 19.51 -4.49 73.16
CA GLY A 442 19.74 -5.52 72.15
C GLY A 442 18.76 -6.67 72.35
N PHE A 443 18.20 -7.17 71.26
CA PHE A 443 17.46 -8.43 71.22
C PHE A 443 18.11 -9.32 70.16
N ASP A 444 18.31 -10.59 70.49
CA ASP A 444 18.88 -11.56 69.57
C ASP A 444 17.96 -11.79 68.36
N VAL A 445 18.58 -12.02 67.20
CA VAL A 445 17.87 -12.39 65.98
C VAL A 445 17.42 -13.84 66.12
N GLN A 446 16.22 -14.06 66.64
CA GLN A 446 15.47 -15.27 66.30
C GLN A 446 15.16 -15.24 64.80
N ASP A 447 15.24 -16.40 64.15
CA ASP A 447 14.79 -16.55 62.77
C ASP A 447 13.31 -16.14 62.67
N GLN A 448 13.05 -15.01 62.01
CA GLN A 448 11.71 -14.76 61.50
C GLN A 448 11.47 -15.78 60.39
N ASP A 449 10.54 -16.71 60.63
CA ASP A 449 9.82 -17.36 59.55
C ASP A 449 9.42 -16.28 58.54
N GLN A 450 9.84 -16.45 57.29
CA GLN A 450 9.44 -15.53 56.23
C GLN A 450 7.96 -15.75 55.95
N ASP A 451 7.10 -15.01 56.69
CA ASP A 451 5.69 -14.83 56.39
C ASP A 451 5.56 -14.59 54.89
N VAL A 452 4.97 -15.58 54.20
CA VAL A 452 4.91 -15.59 52.74
C VAL A 452 4.02 -14.42 52.31
N GLU A 453 4.66 -13.30 51.96
CA GLU A 453 4.03 -12.00 51.76
C GLU A 453 3.00 -12.08 50.62
N SER A 454 1.77 -12.42 51.01
CA SER A 454 0.73 -12.96 50.15
C SER A 454 0.28 -11.90 49.15
N SER A 455 0.88 -11.91 47.96
CA SER A 455 0.79 -10.88 46.91
C SER A 455 -0.52 -10.08 46.92
N MET A 456 -0.49 -8.96 47.64
CA MET A 456 -1.72 -8.27 48.05
C MET A 456 -2.39 -7.58 46.86
N TYR A 457 -3.73 -7.57 46.87
CA TYR A 457 -4.49 -6.77 45.90
C TYR A 457 -4.13 -5.29 46.05
N VAL A 458 -3.80 -4.63 44.94
CA VAL A 458 -3.43 -3.21 44.93
C VAL A 458 -4.65 -2.40 44.53
N GLU A 459 -5.29 -1.74 45.50
CA GLU A 459 -6.46 -0.90 45.27
C GLU A 459 -6.22 0.10 44.10
N PRO A 460 -7.23 0.41 43.26
CA PRO A 460 -7.04 1.22 42.06
C PRO A 460 -6.44 2.63 42.26
N LYS A 461 -6.46 3.18 43.48
CA LYS A 461 -5.78 4.45 43.86
C LYS A 461 -4.25 4.31 43.99
N TYR A 462 -3.73 3.12 44.28
CA TYR A 462 -2.28 2.84 44.42
C TYR A 462 -1.69 2.12 43.19
N ALA A 463 -2.52 1.76 42.21
CA ALA A 463 -2.08 1.25 40.92
C ALA A 463 -1.25 2.30 40.14
N PRO A 464 -0.27 1.89 39.31
CA PRO A 464 0.51 2.83 38.50
C PRO A 464 -0.37 3.68 37.56
N SER A 465 0.02 4.93 37.33
CA SER A 465 -0.67 5.80 36.36
C SER A 465 -0.54 5.26 34.94
N TYR A 466 -1.55 5.49 34.09
CA TYR A 466 -1.53 5.04 32.70
C TYR A 466 -0.28 5.51 31.94
N PHE A 467 0.19 6.75 32.17
CA PHE A 467 1.44 7.23 31.59
C PHE A 467 2.65 6.36 31.96
N LYS A 468 2.77 5.95 33.23
CA LYS A 468 3.86 5.07 33.67
C LYS A 468 3.75 3.68 33.02
N LEU A 469 2.55 3.14 32.87
CA LEU A 469 2.31 1.86 32.20
C LEU A 469 2.63 1.95 30.68
N ILE A 470 2.26 3.05 30.02
CA ILE A 470 2.60 3.34 28.61
C ILE A 470 4.12 3.40 28.44
N MET A 471 4.83 4.16 29.26
CA MET A 471 6.29 4.28 29.16
C MET A 471 7.01 2.94 29.36
N THR A 472 6.59 2.12 30.34
CA THR A 472 7.12 0.76 30.51
C THR A 472 6.90 -0.08 29.24
N LYS A 473 5.67 -0.13 28.71
CA LYS A 473 5.36 -0.96 27.55
C LYS A 473 5.97 -0.43 26.25
N LEU A 474 6.23 0.87 26.12
CA LEU A 474 6.98 1.43 24.98
C LEU A 474 8.42 0.91 24.98
N VAL A 475 9.09 0.92 26.13
CA VAL A 475 10.46 0.37 26.28
C VAL A 475 10.47 -1.15 26.00
N ASP A 476 9.51 -1.92 26.50
CA ASP A 476 9.37 -3.37 26.22
C ASP A 476 9.10 -3.68 24.72
N THR A 477 8.39 -2.77 24.04
CA THR A 477 8.00 -2.93 22.62
C THR A 477 9.15 -2.55 21.69
N PHE A 478 9.87 -1.48 22.02
CA PHE A 478 10.92 -0.87 21.19
C PHE A 478 12.29 -0.76 21.92
N PRO A 479 12.89 -1.89 22.35
CA PRO A 479 14.15 -1.85 23.11
C PRO A 479 15.31 -1.18 22.35
N PHE A 480 15.26 -1.15 21.02
CA PHE A 480 16.25 -0.46 20.17
C PHE A 480 16.27 1.07 20.35
N ILE A 481 15.14 1.69 20.73
CA ILE A 481 15.07 3.16 20.91
C ILE A 481 15.91 3.59 22.13
N CYS A 482 15.92 2.79 23.21
CA CYS A 482 16.86 3.00 24.32
C CYS A 482 18.26 2.44 24.01
N GLY A 483 18.35 1.31 23.29
CA GLY A 483 19.61 0.61 22.99
C GLY A 483 20.64 1.47 22.26
N SER A 484 20.22 2.32 21.33
CA SER A 484 21.14 3.22 20.60
C SER A 484 21.77 4.29 21.49
N CYS A 485 21.13 4.69 22.58
CA CYS A 485 21.68 5.63 23.57
C CYS A 485 22.65 4.95 24.56
N CYS A 486 22.84 3.63 24.49
CA CYS A 486 23.68 2.89 25.44
C CYS A 486 25.20 3.12 25.29
N PHE A 487 25.66 3.97 24.36
CA PHE A 487 27.02 4.52 24.46
C PHE A 487 27.21 5.37 25.73
N CYS A 488 26.14 5.98 26.24
CA CYS A 488 26.12 6.64 27.56
C CYS A 488 25.85 5.65 28.71
N CYS A 489 25.02 4.62 28.49
CA CYS A 489 24.73 3.57 29.48
C CYS A 489 25.79 2.46 29.55
N GLY A 490 26.97 2.65 28.95
CA GLY A 490 28.09 1.70 28.99
C GLY A 490 28.81 1.59 30.34
N ARG A 491 28.37 2.34 31.37
CA ARG A 491 28.85 2.15 32.76
C ARG A 491 28.03 1.08 33.49
N ASN A 492 28.74 0.27 34.27
CA ASN A 492 28.28 -1.01 34.85
C ASN A 492 27.24 -0.86 35.99
N ASP A 493 26.80 0.37 36.28
CA ASP A 493 25.92 0.70 37.38
C ASP A 493 24.46 0.36 37.03
N ARG A 494 23.98 -0.76 37.56
CA ARG A 494 22.61 -1.28 37.38
C ARG A 494 21.60 -0.47 38.20
N TYR A 495 21.50 0.83 37.94
CA TYR A 495 20.73 1.82 38.71
C TYR A 495 19.28 1.38 38.99
N HIS A 496 19.06 0.91 40.22
CA HIS A 496 17.85 0.84 41.07
C HIS A 496 16.45 0.49 40.52
N ILE A 497 16.13 0.65 39.23
CA ILE A 497 14.86 0.22 38.63
C ILE A 497 14.62 -1.28 38.90
N ASN A 498 15.71 -2.07 38.87
CA ASN A 498 15.72 -3.49 39.26
C ASN A 498 15.09 -3.77 40.63
N ASN A 499 15.18 -2.88 41.63
CA ASN A 499 14.67 -3.16 42.97
C ASN A 499 13.17 -2.86 43.13
N ILE A 500 12.58 -2.05 42.23
CA ILE A 500 11.13 -1.83 42.18
C ILE A 500 10.47 -2.81 41.20
N SER A 501 11.17 -3.23 40.13
CA SER A 501 10.67 -4.27 39.23
C SER A 501 10.75 -5.67 39.85
N ARG A 502 11.89 -6.10 40.41
CA ARG A 502 12.06 -7.47 40.96
C ARG A 502 11.02 -7.84 42.01
N ARG A 503 10.70 -6.94 42.94
CA ARG A 503 9.63 -7.14 43.95
C ARG A 503 8.21 -7.37 43.37
N ARG A 504 8.01 -7.24 42.06
CA ARG A 504 6.78 -7.66 41.34
C ARG A 504 7.04 -8.64 40.18
N LEU A 505 8.29 -9.02 39.97
CA LEU A 505 8.77 -9.87 38.88
C LEU A 505 9.70 -10.99 39.35
N ASP A 506 9.61 -11.38 40.63
CA ASP A 506 9.97 -12.71 41.13
C ASP A 506 9.00 -13.79 40.63
N TYR A 507 8.63 -13.67 39.35
CA TYR A 507 8.47 -14.84 38.52
C TYR A 507 9.78 -15.60 38.58
N VAL A 508 9.69 -16.83 39.07
CA VAL A 508 10.52 -17.90 38.51
C VAL A 508 10.17 -18.00 37.03
N ILE A 509 10.83 -17.17 36.23
CA ILE A 509 11.16 -17.50 34.85
C ILE A 509 12.06 -18.70 35.01
N ASP A 510 11.46 -19.90 34.92
CA ASP A 510 12.21 -21.16 34.92
C ASP A 510 13.40 -21.00 33.98
N GLY A 511 14.60 -21.33 34.45
CA GLY A 511 15.90 -20.93 33.87
C GLY A 511 16.22 -21.47 32.47
N HIS A 512 15.21 -21.89 31.73
CA HIS A 512 15.23 -22.11 30.30
C HIS A 512 15.58 -20.80 29.60
N GLU A 513 16.87 -20.61 29.33
CA GLU A 513 17.32 -19.57 28.40
C GLU A 513 16.49 -19.65 27.12
N SER A 514 15.82 -18.55 26.77
CA SER A 514 15.20 -18.43 25.46
C SER A 514 16.33 -18.35 24.44
N ASN A 515 16.54 -19.45 23.73
CA ASN A 515 17.57 -19.65 22.72
C ASN A 515 17.70 -18.39 21.86
N THR A 516 18.93 -17.96 21.55
CA THR A 516 19.19 -16.73 20.76
C THR A 516 18.35 -16.67 19.48
N LEU A 517 18.11 -17.83 18.85
CA LEU A 517 17.21 -17.99 17.69
C LEU A 517 15.78 -17.50 17.93
N GLU A 518 15.17 -17.73 19.09
CA GLU A 518 13.81 -17.28 19.40
C GLU A 518 13.75 -15.76 19.53
N LYS A 519 14.74 -15.16 20.21
CA LYS A 519 14.88 -13.69 20.33
C LYS A 519 15.10 -13.05 18.96
N VAL A 520 15.95 -13.64 18.12
CA VAL A 520 16.20 -13.21 16.73
C VAL A 520 14.94 -13.35 15.87
N THR A 521 14.22 -14.47 15.95
CA THR A 521 12.97 -14.69 15.19
C THR A 521 11.87 -13.71 15.59
N LEU A 522 11.75 -13.41 16.90
CA LEU A 522 10.82 -12.39 17.40
C LEU A 522 11.24 -10.98 16.94
N GLY A 523 12.54 -10.68 16.91
CA GLY A 523 13.11 -9.44 16.40
C GLY A 523 12.81 -9.24 14.92
N ILE A 524 13.14 -10.24 14.08
CA ILE A 524 12.82 -10.26 12.64
C ILE A 524 11.32 -10.08 12.42
N LYS A 525 10.47 -10.83 13.14
CA LYS A 525 9.01 -10.70 13.02
C LYS A 525 8.51 -9.29 13.34
N ARG A 526 9.02 -8.65 14.40
CA ARG A 526 8.69 -7.24 14.73
C ARG A 526 9.18 -6.29 13.63
N PHE A 527 10.44 -6.42 13.22
CA PHE A 527 11.07 -5.58 12.19
C PHE A 527 10.33 -5.66 10.85
N THR A 528 10.13 -6.87 10.31
CA THR A 528 9.39 -7.09 9.05
C THR A 528 7.99 -6.49 9.12
N TRP A 529 7.29 -6.61 10.25
CA TRP A 529 5.96 -6.02 10.39
C TRP A 529 6.01 -4.48 10.35
N TYR A 530 6.85 -3.84 11.16
CA TYR A 530 6.95 -2.38 11.17
C TYR A 530 7.46 -1.82 9.83
N PHE A 531 8.39 -2.52 9.18
CA PHE A 531 8.87 -2.17 7.84
C PHE A 531 7.75 -2.23 6.80
N LEU A 532 6.95 -3.31 6.78
CA LEU A 532 5.80 -3.41 5.88
C LEU A 532 4.77 -2.30 6.15
N SER A 533 4.38 -2.07 7.41
CA SER A 533 3.44 -0.99 7.74
C SER A 533 3.97 0.40 7.34
N PHE A 534 5.28 0.65 7.45
CA PHE A 534 5.90 1.88 6.96
C PHE A 534 5.89 1.98 5.44
N VAL A 535 6.20 0.90 4.72
CA VAL A 535 6.12 0.85 3.25
C VAL A 535 4.67 1.12 2.78
N PHE A 536 3.67 0.47 3.36
CA PHE A 536 2.27 0.70 2.99
C PHE A 536 1.81 2.13 3.30
N PHE A 537 2.20 2.71 4.43
CA PHE A 537 1.94 4.12 4.73
C PHE A 537 2.62 5.07 3.71
N PHE A 538 3.86 4.81 3.33
CA PHE A 538 4.58 5.57 2.31
C PHE A 538 3.90 5.48 0.93
N LEU A 539 3.41 4.29 0.56
CA LEU A 539 2.62 4.09 -0.67
C LEU A 539 1.27 4.84 -0.64
N THR A 540 0.57 4.86 0.51
CA THR A 540 -0.64 5.69 0.69
C THR A 540 -0.33 7.18 0.51
N VAL A 541 0.78 7.67 1.09
CA VAL A 541 1.21 9.07 0.93
C VAL A 541 1.52 9.39 -0.53
N ILE A 542 2.19 8.49 -1.27
CA ILE A 542 2.41 8.66 -2.70
C ILE A 542 1.09 8.73 -3.47
N ASN A 543 0.18 7.78 -3.24
CA ASN A 543 -1.12 7.74 -3.93
C ASN A 543 -1.94 9.01 -3.71
N ILE A 544 -2.12 9.45 -2.46
CA ILE A 544 -2.92 10.65 -2.15
C ILE A 544 -2.35 11.90 -2.81
N ASN A 545 -1.02 12.08 -2.80
CA ASN A 545 -0.41 13.27 -3.41
C ASN A 545 -0.39 13.17 -4.95
N ALA A 546 -0.20 11.98 -5.53
CA ALA A 546 -0.34 11.79 -6.99
C ALA A 546 -1.77 12.09 -7.45
N SER A 547 -2.78 11.62 -6.72
CA SER A 547 -4.19 11.96 -6.94
C SER A 547 -4.46 13.48 -6.85
N TYR A 548 -3.72 14.21 -6.02
CA TYR A 548 -3.82 15.68 -5.93
C TYR A 548 -3.15 16.38 -7.13
N GLU A 549 -1.92 16.01 -7.48
CA GLU A 549 -1.20 16.51 -8.67
C GLU A 549 -2.02 16.29 -9.96
N GLN A 550 -2.58 15.09 -10.12
CA GLN A 550 -3.41 14.75 -11.28
C GLN A 550 -4.72 15.54 -11.33
N CYS A 551 -5.30 15.90 -10.18
CA CYS A 551 -6.49 16.75 -10.11
C CYS A 551 -6.16 18.22 -10.43
N ALA A 552 -5.04 18.74 -9.91
CA ALA A 552 -4.55 20.07 -10.27
C ALA A 552 -4.33 20.19 -11.79
N ALA A 553 -3.71 19.18 -12.42
CA ALA A 553 -3.56 19.11 -13.87
C ALA A 553 -4.91 19.03 -14.60
N LYS A 554 -5.84 18.13 -14.20
CA LYS A 554 -7.19 18.03 -14.80
C LYS A 554 -7.95 19.35 -14.80
N ASN A 555 -7.83 20.13 -13.73
CA ASN A 555 -8.49 21.42 -13.60
C ASN A 555 -7.80 22.54 -14.42
N ALA A 556 -6.49 22.45 -14.64
CA ALA A 556 -5.72 23.43 -15.42
C ALA A 556 -5.68 23.14 -16.93
N LEU A 557 -5.91 21.89 -17.36
CA LEU A 557 -5.88 21.48 -18.77
C LEU A 557 -6.79 22.33 -19.70
N PRO A 558 -8.06 22.66 -19.37
CA PRO A 558 -8.95 23.32 -20.33
C PRO A 558 -8.47 24.73 -20.71
N SER A 559 -8.20 25.59 -19.73
CA SER A 559 -7.70 26.95 -19.94
C SER A 559 -6.27 26.95 -20.51
N THR A 560 -5.46 25.95 -20.16
CA THR A 560 -4.14 25.75 -20.76
C THR A 560 -4.23 25.39 -22.24
N PHE A 561 -5.16 24.51 -22.64
CA PHE A 561 -5.34 24.17 -24.04
C PHE A 561 -5.88 25.35 -24.85
N GLU A 562 -6.77 26.16 -24.29
CA GLU A 562 -7.24 27.41 -24.89
C GLU A 562 -6.10 28.44 -25.08
N LEU A 563 -5.19 28.54 -24.11
CA LEU A 563 -4.01 29.43 -24.18
C LEU A 563 -2.93 28.93 -25.16
N LEU A 564 -2.67 27.62 -25.21
CA LEU A 564 -1.59 27.04 -26.02
C LEU A 564 -2.01 26.72 -27.46
N TYR A 565 -3.29 26.42 -27.67
CA TYR A 565 -3.90 26.06 -28.95
C TYR A 565 -5.23 26.83 -29.17
N PRO A 566 -5.17 28.18 -29.25
CA PRO A 566 -6.36 29.00 -29.47
C PRO A 566 -7.02 28.68 -30.83
N ALA A 567 -8.24 29.15 -31.05
CA ALA A 567 -8.99 28.88 -32.27
C ALA A 567 -8.26 29.32 -33.56
N ASP A 568 -7.39 30.33 -33.46
CA ASP A 568 -6.55 30.85 -34.53
C ASP A 568 -5.11 30.26 -34.54
N TYR A 569 -4.83 29.17 -33.82
CA TYR A 569 -3.47 28.58 -33.68
C TYR A 569 -2.75 28.31 -35.01
N ASN A 570 -3.49 28.09 -36.10
CA ASN A 570 -2.95 27.86 -37.45
C ASN A 570 -2.98 29.11 -38.36
N THR A 571 -3.43 30.27 -37.87
CA THR A 571 -3.67 31.49 -38.66
C THR A 571 -3.15 32.78 -38.02
N GLY A 572 -3.04 32.84 -36.69
CA GLY A 572 -2.51 33.96 -35.90
C GLY A 572 -0.99 34.01 -35.91
N THR A 573 -0.37 34.41 -34.79
CA THR A 573 1.08 34.66 -34.72
C THR A 573 1.91 33.46 -35.18
N MET A 574 2.89 33.68 -36.05
CA MET A 574 3.81 32.68 -36.58
C MET A 574 5.27 33.09 -36.38
N CYS A 575 6.16 32.10 -36.31
CA CYS A 575 7.60 32.29 -36.43
C CYS A 575 8.09 31.67 -37.76
N ALA A 576 8.89 32.41 -38.52
CA ALA A 576 9.20 32.11 -39.92
C ALA A 576 10.62 32.53 -40.35
N TRP A 577 11.19 31.89 -41.38
CA TRP A 577 12.46 32.29 -42.00
C TRP A 577 12.29 32.83 -43.42
N ASP A 578 13.30 33.51 -43.94
CA ASP A 578 13.32 34.12 -45.28
C ASP A 578 13.47 33.08 -46.41
N SER A 579 12.40 32.84 -47.17
CA SER A 579 12.35 31.87 -48.29
C SER A 579 13.22 32.25 -49.49
N SER A 580 13.73 33.48 -49.57
CA SER A 580 14.68 33.85 -50.64
C SER A 580 16.07 33.23 -50.42
N SER A 581 16.34 32.73 -49.20
CA SER A 581 17.55 32.01 -48.84
C SER A 581 17.27 30.52 -48.66
N LYS A 582 18.20 29.63 -49.06
CA LYS A 582 18.11 28.24 -48.61
C LYS A 582 18.23 28.22 -47.08
N PRO A 583 17.33 27.53 -46.35
CA PRO A 583 17.39 27.44 -44.90
C PRO A 583 18.77 26.99 -44.39
N GLY A 584 19.34 27.72 -43.43
CA GLY A 584 20.65 27.46 -42.86
C GLY A 584 20.98 28.31 -41.62
N PRO A 585 22.19 28.17 -41.04
CA PRO A 585 22.59 28.86 -39.82
C PRO A 585 22.48 30.40 -39.84
N ASN A 586 22.49 30.99 -41.04
CA ASN A 586 22.39 32.44 -41.26
C ASN A 586 20.98 32.90 -41.67
N SER A 587 19.98 32.02 -41.70
CA SER A 587 18.60 32.38 -42.07
C SER A 587 18.02 33.38 -41.08
N THR A 588 17.46 34.48 -41.60
CA THR A 588 16.83 35.51 -40.78
C THR A 588 15.47 35.02 -40.31
N ILE A 589 15.35 34.70 -39.02
CA ILE A 589 14.11 34.28 -38.38
C ILE A 589 13.37 35.51 -37.84
N LYS A 590 12.06 35.60 -38.09
CA LYS A 590 11.18 36.69 -37.66
C LYS A 590 9.82 36.17 -37.21
N GLN A 591 9.18 36.96 -36.34
CA GLN A 591 7.78 36.79 -35.97
C GLN A 591 6.88 37.62 -36.89
N PHE A 592 5.69 37.09 -37.19
CA PHE A 592 4.63 37.74 -37.95
C PHE A 592 3.29 37.56 -37.21
N ASP A 593 2.39 38.55 -37.29
CA ASP A 593 1.14 38.54 -36.53
C ASP A 593 0.09 37.55 -37.07
N THR A 594 0.19 37.17 -38.34
CA THR A 594 -0.67 36.18 -38.99
C THR A 594 0.12 35.29 -39.95
N ALA A 595 -0.39 34.10 -40.26
CA ALA A 595 0.13 33.23 -41.31
C ALA A 595 0.15 33.91 -42.69
N GLN A 596 -0.85 34.75 -43.00
CA GLN A 596 -0.88 35.47 -44.28
C GLN A 596 0.29 36.46 -44.40
N ALA A 597 0.60 37.20 -43.33
CA ALA A 597 1.72 38.15 -43.31
C ALA A 597 3.10 37.47 -43.48
N VAL A 598 3.22 36.17 -43.19
CA VAL A 598 4.42 35.37 -43.50
C VAL A 598 4.57 35.20 -45.01
N TYR A 599 3.51 34.76 -45.69
CA TYR A 599 3.52 34.54 -47.14
C TYR A 599 3.66 35.84 -47.93
N ASP A 600 2.96 36.90 -47.51
CA ASP A 600 3.04 38.24 -48.12
C ASP A 600 4.46 38.83 -48.06
N ALA A 601 5.26 38.42 -47.08
CA ALA A 601 6.65 38.84 -46.91
C ALA A 601 7.67 37.96 -47.65
N ASN A 602 7.24 36.90 -48.35
CA ASN A 602 8.10 35.83 -48.90
C ASN A 602 8.93 35.12 -47.80
N TYR A 603 8.26 34.78 -46.69
CA TYR A 603 8.82 33.98 -45.61
C TYR A 603 8.10 32.61 -45.52
N GLU A 604 8.69 31.69 -44.77
CA GLU A 604 8.26 30.30 -44.61
C GLU A 604 8.01 29.97 -43.14
N ILE A 605 6.83 29.42 -42.82
CA ILE A 605 6.46 29.10 -41.43
C ILE A 605 7.36 27.97 -40.90
N ILE A 606 8.11 28.29 -39.84
CA ILE A 606 8.89 27.34 -39.04
C ILE A 606 7.97 26.70 -38.01
N HIS A 607 7.21 27.52 -37.30
CA HIS A 607 6.31 27.06 -36.25
C HIS A 607 5.18 28.04 -35.92
N CYS A 608 4.08 27.51 -35.42
CA CYS A 608 2.96 28.29 -34.90
C CYS A 608 3.35 29.00 -33.59
N GLY A 609 2.76 30.15 -33.33
CA GLY A 609 3.03 31.00 -32.17
C GLY A 609 4.25 31.92 -32.32
N ALA A 610 4.39 32.83 -31.37
CA ALA A 610 5.50 33.78 -31.25
C ALA A 610 6.89 33.09 -31.23
N CYS A 611 7.90 33.77 -31.79
CA CYS A 611 9.29 33.33 -31.67
C CYS A 611 9.77 33.49 -30.21
N GLY A 612 10.50 32.50 -29.69
CA GLY A 612 11.04 32.49 -28.32
C GLY A 612 12.51 32.11 -28.27
N VAL A 613 13.04 31.81 -27.08
CA VAL A 613 14.48 31.61 -26.87
C VAL A 613 15.08 30.41 -27.63
N CYS A 614 14.24 29.42 -27.97
CA CYS A 614 14.62 28.25 -28.76
C CYS A 614 14.32 28.41 -30.27
N SER A 615 13.78 29.54 -30.71
CA SER A 615 13.45 29.80 -32.13
C SER A 615 14.67 30.26 -32.95
N ASN A 616 15.82 29.60 -32.75
CA ASN A 616 17.06 29.83 -33.48
C ASN A 616 17.48 28.55 -34.23
N TRP A 617 18.31 28.67 -35.28
CA TRP A 617 18.65 27.54 -36.16
C TRP A 617 19.15 26.30 -35.42
N ASN A 618 20.07 26.46 -34.46
CA ASN A 618 20.66 25.36 -33.70
C ASN A 618 19.59 24.58 -32.92
N ASP A 619 18.74 25.28 -32.18
CA ASP A 619 17.74 24.64 -31.33
C ASP A 619 16.57 24.08 -32.14
N ILE A 620 16.20 24.70 -33.27
CA ILE A 620 15.24 24.19 -34.25
C ILE A 620 15.77 22.88 -34.88
N GLN A 621 17.02 22.86 -35.33
CA GLN A 621 17.69 21.65 -35.82
C GLN A 621 17.68 20.56 -34.75
N LEU A 622 17.96 20.93 -33.51
CA LEU A 622 18.01 19.99 -32.39
C LEU A 622 16.64 19.37 -32.04
N GLN A 623 15.55 20.16 -32.05
CA GLN A 623 14.19 19.66 -31.81
C GLN A 623 13.78 18.60 -32.85
N TYR A 624 14.13 18.79 -34.14
CA TYR A 624 13.87 17.78 -35.16
C TYR A 624 14.78 16.56 -35.02
N THR A 625 16.09 16.75 -34.88
CA THR A 625 17.02 15.62 -34.95
C THR A 625 16.95 14.74 -33.71
N THR A 626 16.75 15.31 -32.51
CA THR A 626 16.56 14.57 -31.26
C THR A 626 15.12 14.08 -31.03
N ARG A 627 14.21 14.21 -32.02
CA ARG A 627 12.76 13.94 -31.87
C ARG A 627 12.37 12.57 -31.31
N LYS A 628 13.26 11.57 -31.34
CA LYS A 628 13.07 10.20 -30.81
C LYS A 628 13.72 9.93 -29.44
N VAL A 629 14.51 10.88 -28.91
CA VAL A 629 15.36 10.68 -27.71
C VAL A 629 15.36 11.85 -26.73
N LEU A 630 14.85 13.02 -27.11
CA LEU A 630 14.84 14.25 -26.31
C LEU A 630 14.26 14.04 -24.90
N ALA A 631 13.11 13.35 -24.79
CA ALA A 631 12.49 13.09 -23.48
C ALA A 631 13.39 12.19 -22.60
N GLY A 632 14.04 11.20 -23.19
CA GLY A 632 14.98 10.30 -22.49
C GLY A 632 16.25 10.99 -22.01
N ILE A 633 16.86 11.84 -22.86
CA ILE A 633 18.09 12.58 -22.51
C ILE A 633 17.77 13.67 -21.48
N SER A 634 16.68 14.41 -21.65
CA SER A 634 16.24 15.40 -20.65
C SER A 634 16.02 14.74 -19.29
N THR A 635 15.32 13.59 -19.24
CA THR A 635 15.12 12.80 -18.01
C THR A 635 16.44 12.38 -17.33
N VAL A 636 17.52 12.17 -18.09
CA VAL A 636 18.86 11.91 -17.53
C VAL A 636 19.50 13.17 -16.95
N CYS A 637 19.24 14.35 -17.53
CA CYS A 637 19.61 15.64 -16.95
C CYS A 637 18.79 15.98 -15.70
N THR A 638 17.46 15.78 -15.70
CA THR A 638 16.56 16.00 -14.55
C THR A 638 17.07 15.33 -13.28
N LYS A 639 17.54 14.07 -13.41
CA LYS A 639 18.05 13.26 -12.31
C LYS A 639 19.24 13.87 -11.59
N GLN A 640 20.00 14.78 -12.22
CA GLN A 640 21.11 15.48 -11.57
C GLN A 640 20.63 16.54 -10.55
N SER A 641 19.36 16.96 -10.60
CA SER A 641 18.74 17.83 -9.60
C SER A 641 18.21 17.10 -8.37
N ILE A 642 18.24 15.76 -8.34
CA ILE A 642 17.78 14.98 -7.19
C ILE A 642 18.80 15.17 -6.05
N GLY A 643 18.35 15.77 -4.94
CA GLY A 643 19.20 16.09 -3.79
C GLY A 643 20.09 17.33 -3.95
N LYS A 644 19.95 18.10 -5.04
CA LYS A 644 20.62 19.40 -5.21
C LYS A 644 19.62 20.55 -5.18
N ARG A 645 20.06 21.72 -4.74
CA ARG A 645 19.33 22.98 -4.97
C ARG A 645 19.46 23.35 -6.45
N PHE A 646 18.34 23.50 -7.13
CA PHE A 646 18.26 23.94 -8.51
C PHE A 646 18.21 25.47 -8.63
N ASN A 647 18.76 26.02 -9.71
CA ASN A 647 18.61 27.43 -10.08
C ASN A 647 18.70 27.61 -11.61
N SER A 648 17.57 27.73 -12.30
CA SER A 648 17.51 27.94 -13.76
C SER A 648 18.26 29.18 -14.25
N SER A 649 18.45 30.18 -13.38
CA SER A 649 19.16 31.42 -13.74
C SER A 649 20.69 31.27 -13.72
N ASP A 650 21.23 30.27 -13.01
CA ASP A 650 22.67 30.02 -12.92
C ASP A 650 23.14 29.20 -14.12
N ASP A 651 24.07 29.75 -14.90
CA ASP A 651 24.71 29.04 -16.02
C ASP A 651 25.43 27.76 -15.56
N ASN A 652 25.78 27.63 -14.27
CA ASN A 652 26.50 26.49 -13.71
C ASN A 652 25.57 25.41 -13.11
N ASP A 653 24.24 25.57 -13.16
CA ASP A 653 23.33 24.54 -12.67
C ASP A 653 23.51 23.23 -13.45
N SER A 654 23.62 22.10 -12.74
CA SER A 654 23.93 20.82 -13.38
C SER A 654 22.86 20.27 -14.33
N VAL A 655 21.62 20.77 -14.29
CA VAL A 655 20.59 20.47 -15.30
C VAL A 655 20.81 21.36 -16.53
N VAL A 656 21.00 22.68 -16.34
CA VAL A 656 21.28 23.65 -17.41
C VAL A 656 22.52 23.22 -18.20
N GLN A 657 23.63 22.95 -17.52
CA GLN A 657 24.87 22.44 -18.14
C GLN A 657 24.71 21.07 -18.77
N CYS A 658 23.84 20.20 -18.25
CA CYS A 658 23.59 18.91 -18.89
C CYS A 658 22.80 19.07 -20.20
N LEU A 659 21.78 19.93 -20.23
CA LEU A 659 21.01 20.22 -21.43
C LEU A 659 21.84 20.97 -22.48
N HIS A 660 22.66 21.93 -22.05
CA HIS A 660 23.60 22.62 -22.92
C HIS A 660 24.68 21.68 -23.48
N LEU A 661 25.47 21.02 -22.62
CA LEU A 661 26.66 20.26 -23.05
C LEU A 661 26.37 18.86 -23.62
N LYS A 662 25.31 18.16 -23.18
CA LYS A 662 25.00 16.80 -23.68
C LYS A 662 23.95 16.80 -24.79
N LEU A 663 22.99 17.71 -24.71
CA LEU A 663 21.91 17.80 -25.68
C LEU A 663 22.29 18.75 -26.82
N GLY A 664 23.00 19.85 -26.53
CA GLY A 664 23.44 20.83 -27.53
C GLY A 664 22.54 22.05 -27.64
N PHE A 665 21.61 22.26 -26.69
CA PHE A 665 20.79 23.48 -26.66
C PHE A 665 21.66 24.72 -26.47
N THR A 666 21.29 25.85 -27.08
CA THR A 666 21.86 27.15 -26.73
C THR A 666 21.61 27.45 -25.24
N MET A 667 22.48 28.23 -24.59
CA MET A 667 22.34 28.50 -23.15
C MET A 667 20.96 29.09 -22.75
N PRO A 668 20.35 30.05 -23.49
CA PRO A 668 19.00 30.52 -23.19
C PRO A 668 17.95 29.40 -23.27
N CYS A 669 17.97 28.59 -24.33
CA CYS A 669 17.03 27.48 -24.49
C CYS A 669 17.25 26.38 -23.43
N ALA A 670 18.51 26.09 -23.07
CA ALA A 670 18.86 25.16 -21.99
C ALA A 670 18.34 25.62 -20.63
N LYS A 671 18.33 26.93 -20.34
CA LYS A 671 17.73 27.48 -19.11
C LYS A 671 16.22 27.34 -19.07
N ALA A 672 15.51 27.63 -20.17
CA ALA A 672 14.06 27.44 -20.27
C ALA A 672 13.66 25.96 -20.10
N TRP A 673 14.32 25.03 -20.81
CA TRP A 673 14.11 23.59 -20.67
C TRP A 673 14.49 23.07 -19.27
N ALA A 674 15.50 23.65 -18.62
CA ALA A 674 15.84 23.30 -17.24
C ALA A 674 14.79 23.79 -16.23
N TRP A 675 14.27 25.01 -16.41
CA TRP A 675 13.19 25.57 -15.59
C TRP A 675 11.94 24.69 -15.66
N ASP A 676 11.51 24.38 -16.87
CA ASP A 676 10.36 23.51 -17.16
C ASP A 676 10.53 22.14 -16.52
N THR A 677 11.64 21.45 -16.83
CA THR A 677 12.06 20.18 -16.22
C THR A 677 12.02 20.21 -14.69
N HIS A 678 12.39 21.33 -14.07
CA HIS A 678 12.37 21.49 -12.61
C HIS A 678 10.97 21.79 -12.06
N HIS A 679 10.18 22.60 -12.75
CA HIS A 679 8.82 22.95 -12.37
C HIS A 679 7.91 21.72 -12.47
N THR A 680 7.96 20.99 -13.59
CA THR A 680 7.30 19.69 -13.78
C THR A 680 7.73 18.69 -12.73
N LYS A 681 9.04 18.57 -12.42
CA LYS A 681 9.51 17.70 -11.33
C LYS A 681 8.85 18.01 -9.99
N ASN A 682 8.64 19.29 -9.66
CA ASN A 682 8.05 19.68 -8.37
C ASN A 682 6.52 19.61 -8.37
N ALA A 683 5.87 19.71 -9.54
CA ALA A 683 4.42 19.60 -9.71
C ALA A 683 3.92 18.16 -9.97
N ALA A 684 4.83 17.22 -10.27
CA ALA A 684 4.53 15.83 -10.63
C ALA A 684 5.39 14.80 -9.87
N ILE A 685 5.96 15.15 -8.70
CA ILE A 685 6.90 14.28 -7.98
C ILE A 685 6.25 12.99 -7.47
N PHE A 686 5.00 13.06 -7.02
CA PHE A 686 4.30 11.89 -6.51
C PHE A 686 3.74 11.03 -7.64
N THR A 687 3.32 11.64 -8.75
CA THR A 687 2.96 10.95 -9.99
C THR A 687 4.18 10.25 -10.61
N PHE A 688 5.37 10.88 -10.59
CA PHE A 688 6.65 10.25 -10.94
C PHE A 688 6.92 9.01 -10.06
N LEU A 689 6.75 9.14 -8.74
CA LEU A 689 6.98 8.03 -7.80
C LEU A 689 5.97 6.89 -8.01
N GLN A 690 4.69 7.21 -8.22
CA GLN A 690 3.64 6.24 -8.53
C GLN A 690 3.96 5.49 -9.84
N ALA A 691 4.34 6.21 -10.90
CA ALA A 691 4.77 5.62 -12.17
C ALA A 691 6.05 4.76 -12.06
N ARG A 692 6.89 4.98 -11.03
CA ARG A 692 8.02 4.06 -10.72
C ARG A 692 7.54 2.73 -10.17
N LEU A 693 6.52 2.77 -9.33
CA LEU A 693 6.03 1.62 -8.58
C LEU A 693 5.13 0.75 -9.46
N SER A 694 4.31 1.36 -10.32
CA SER A 694 3.50 0.66 -11.34
C SER A 694 4.27 0.30 -12.61
N ASN A 695 5.49 0.81 -12.78
CA ASN A 695 6.28 0.77 -14.03
C ASN A 695 5.58 1.40 -15.25
N ALA A 696 4.53 2.21 -15.03
CA ALA A 696 3.86 2.99 -16.06
C ALA A 696 4.72 4.12 -16.68
N PHE A 697 5.99 4.29 -16.26
CA PHE A 697 6.93 5.25 -16.82
C PHE A 697 7.11 5.23 -18.34
N THR A 698 6.83 4.09 -18.96
CA THR A 698 6.85 3.93 -20.41
C THR A 698 5.70 4.67 -21.08
N ASP A 699 4.58 4.89 -20.39
CA ASP A 699 3.43 5.59 -20.98
C ASP A 699 3.56 7.10 -20.81
N MET A 700 4.07 7.75 -21.86
CA MET A 700 4.10 9.20 -22.02
C MET A 700 2.99 9.70 -22.96
N LYS A 701 1.92 8.93 -23.20
CA LYS A 701 0.71 9.47 -23.86
C LYS A 701 0.24 10.72 -23.11
N VAL A 702 -0.31 11.66 -23.86
CA VAL A 702 -1.05 12.77 -23.28
C VAL A 702 -2.45 12.77 -23.85
N SER A 703 -3.39 12.64 -22.92
CA SER A 703 -4.82 12.47 -23.13
C SER A 703 -5.54 13.24 -22.03
N ILE A 704 -6.82 13.55 -22.22
CA ILE A 704 -7.65 14.19 -21.18
C ILE A 704 -7.99 13.16 -20.08
N GLN A 705 -8.03 11.89 -20.45
CA GLN A 705 -8.22 10.73 -19.59
C GLN A 705 -6.91 10.38 -18.84
N ASP A 706 -5.82 10.22 -19.59
CA ASP A 706 -4.52 9.74 -19.08
C ASP A 706 -3.65 10.91 -18.57
N ILE A 707 -3.63 11.12 -17.25
CA ILE A 707 -2.78 12.14 -16.63
C ILE A 707 -1.39 11.56 -16.32
N THR A 708 -0.61 11.38 -17.39
CA THR A 708 0.82 11.08 -17.29
C THR A 708 1.58 12.34 -16.85
N MET A 709 2.87 12.19 -16.50
CA MET A 709 3.71 13.37 -16.21
C MET A 709 3.72 14.38 -17.37
N ALA A 710 3.69 13.91 -18.62
CA ALA A 710 3.69 14.77 -19.81
C ALA A 710 2.37 15.54 -20.01
N THR A 711 1.31 15.13 -19.30
CA THR A 711 0.03 15.84 -19.17
C THR A 711 0.09 16.89 -18.04
N ILE A 712 0.73 16.57 -16.91
CA ILE A 712 0.91 17.51 -15.78
C ILE A 712 1.86 18.65 -16.16
N ASP A 713 2.97 18.30 -16.81
CA ASP A 713 3.93 19.17 -17.51
C ASP A 713 3.20 20.25 -18.31
N GLU A 714 2.46 19.82 -19.34
CA GLU A 714 1.69 20.72 -20.17
C GLU A 714 0.68 21.55 -19.38
N ALA A 715 -0.09 20.96 -18.47
CA ALA A 715 -1.15 21.64 -17.72
C ALA A 715 -0.66 22.69 -16.70
N LEU A 716 0.54 22.51 -16.13
CA LEU A 716 1.03 23.31 -15.00
C LEU A 716 2.33 24.09 -15.29
N THR A 717 3.05 23.78 -16.38
CA THR A 717 4.28 24.49 -16.81
C THR A 717 4.14 25.08 -18.21
N GLY A 718 3.41 24.40 -19.09
CA GLY A 718 3.14 24.79 -20.48
C GLY A 718 2.73 26.26 -20.66
N PRO A 719 1.80 26.84 -19.86
CA PRO A 719 1.42 28.24 -19.91
C PRO A 719 2.57 29.27 -19.81
N THR A 720 3.70 28.90 -19.19
CA THR A 720 4.91 29.75 -19.09
C THR A 720 5.99 29.28 -20.06
N PHE A 721 6.27 27.98 -20.08
CA PHE A 721 7.35 27.39 -20.86
C PHE A 721 7.16 27.54 -22.38
N VAL A 722 5.97 27.23 -22.89
CA VAL A 722 5.72 27.18 -24.34
C VAL A 722 5.77 28.57 -25.01
N PRO A 723 5.26 29.65 -24.39
CA PRO A 723 5.57 31.01 -24.82
C PRO A 723 7.06 31.38 -24.75
N GLU A 724 7.77 31.00 -23.69
CA GLU A 724 9.20 31.34 -23.51
C GLU A 724 10.10 30.72 -24.58
N VAL A 725 9.94 29.42 -24.87
CA VAL A 725 10.76 28.74 -25.88
C VAL A 725 10.39 29.08 -27.31
N GLY A 726 9.10 29.38 -27.57
CA GLY A 726 8.55 29.56 -28.91
C GLY A 726 8.49 28.24 -29.69
N ALA A 727 9.66 27.79 -30.18
CA ALA A 727 9.83 26.56 -30.93
C ALA A 727 9.69 25.31 -30.06
N THR A 728 8.73 24.46 -30.39
CA THR A 728 8.58 23.10 -29.83
C THR A 728 8.22 22.12 -30.95
N ARG A 729 8.55 20.83 -30.77
CA ARG A 729 8.20 19.76 -31.74
C ARG A 729 6.73 19.82 -32.20
N ARG A 730 5.79 20.13 -31.30
CA ARG A 730 4.35 20.30 -31.63
C ARG A 730 4.07 21.50 -32.53
N ARG A 731 4.59 22.67 -32.15
CA ARG A 731 4.46 23.91 -32.94
C ARG A 731 5.18 23.83 -34.28
N MET A 732 6.17 22.95 -34.42
CA MET A 732 6.94 22.68 -35.64
C MET A 732 6.36 21.52 -36.49
N ASN A 733 5.24 20.92 -36.11
CA ASN A 733 4.64 19.76 -36.81
C ASN A 733 5.54 18.50 -36.86
N ILE A 734 6.43 18.34 -35.87
CA ILE A 734 7.39 17.23 -35.78
C ILE A 734 6.78 16.07 -34.97
N ILE A 735 6.49 14.96 -35.66
CA ILE A 735 6.12 13.68 -35.04
C ILE A 735 7.29 13.20 -34.15
N SER A 736 6.99 12.86 -32.90
CA SER A 736 7.99 12.68 -31.83
C SER A 736 7.83 11.38 -31.04
N ASP A 737 8.79 11.08 -30.16
CA ASP A 737 8.70 9.99 -29.16
C ASP A 737 7.43 10.06 -28.30
N ILE A 738 6.98 11.27 -27.98
CA ILE A 738 5.69 11.54 -27.36
C ILE A 738 4.64 11.74 -28.46
N LYS A 739 3.65 10.84 -28.54
CA LYS A 739 2.45 11.00 -29.38
C LYS A 739 1.56 12.11 -28.83
N ARG A 740 1.02 12.95 -29.72
CA ARG A 740 0.19 14.12 -29.38
C ARG A 740 -1.01 14.23 -30.34
N PRO A 741 -2.21 14.64 -29.88
CA PRO A 741 -3.36 14.86 -30.75
C PRO A 741 -3.08 15.82 -31.93
N GLU A 742 -3.68 15.60 -33.10
CA GLU A 742 -3.43 16.41 -34.29
C GLU A 742 -3.84 17.88 -34.15
N ASN A 743 -4.85 18.19 -33.33
CA ASN A 743 -5.28 19.57 -33.09
C ASN A 743 -4.27 20.39 -32.27
N GLN A 744 -3.29 19.74 -31.62
CA GLN A 744 -2.16 20.41 -30.98
C GLN A 744 -0.97 20.65 -31.93
N GLN A 745 -1.01 20.12 -33.16
CA GLN A 745 0.08 20.20 -34.13
C GLN A 745 -0.15 21.34 -35.11
N CYS A 746 0.92 22.07 -35.46
CA CYS A 746 0.86 23.22 -36.35
C CYS A 746 0.72 22.78 -37.82
N LYS A 747 -0.50 22.72 -38.33
CA LYS A 747 -0.78 22.18 -39.67
C LYS A 747 -0.24 23.06 -40.82
N VAL A 748 0.07 24.33 -40.54
CA VAL A 748 0.70 25.27 -41.49
C VAL A 748 2.23 25.24 -41.50
N ALA A 749 2.88 24.57 -40.55
CA ALA A 749 4.31 24.27 -40.64
C ALA A 749 4.50 23.01 -41.53
N THR A 750 4.63 23.24 -42.83
CA THR A 750 4.71 22.21 -43.89
C THR A 750 6.15 21.78 -44.21
N GLN A 751 7.12 22.21 -43.41
CA GLN A 751 8.55 22.05 -43.68
C GLN A 751 9.01 20.60 -43.83
N ASN A 752 9.75 20.32 -44.90
CA ASN A 752 10.48 19.06 -45.05
C ASN A 752 11.75 19.07 -44.19
N TRP A 753 11.58 18.98 -42.87
CA TRP A 753 12.68 19.00 -41.90
C TRP A 753 13.81 18.00 -42.20
N THR A 754 13.50 16.91 -42.91
CA THR A 754 14.48 15.91 -43.35
C THR A 754 15.44 16.47 -44.40
N GLU A 755 14.95 17.26 -45.35
CA GLU A 755 15.72 17.93 -46.40
C GLU A 755 16.38 19.22 -45.92
N VAL A 756 15.72 19.95 -45.01
CA VAL A 756 16.27 21.15 -44.35
C VAL A 756 17.54 20.81 -43.56
N PHE A 757 17.53 19.73 -42.78
CA PHE A 757 18.66 19.36 -41.90
C PHE A 757 19.56 18.26 -42.46
N ASN A 758 19.10 17.49 -43.43
CA ASN A 758 19.79 16.56 -44.36
C ASN A 758 20.78 15.52 -43.80
N ASP A 759 21.09 15.55 -42.50
CA ASP A 759 22.12 14.74 -41.85
C ASP A 759 21.65 14.17 -40.51
N THR A 760 22.34 13.13 -40.06
CA THR A 760 22.18 12.62 -38.68
C THR A 760 22.86 13.56 -37.69
N PHE A 761 22.12 14.02 -36.68
CA PHE A 761 22.71 14.80 -35.61
C PHE A 761 23.60 13.95 -34.72
N TYR A 762 24.87 14.34 -34.67
CA TYR A 762 25.85 13.87 -33.72
C TYR A 762 25.93 14.92 -32.60
N PRO A 763 25.55 14.62 -31.34
CA PRO A 763 25.64 15.57 -30.24
C PRO A 763 27.09 16.00 -29.98
N PRO A 764 27.29 17.17 -29.35
CA PRO A 764 28.64 17.68 -29.04
C PRO A 764 29.43 16.82 -28.05
N VAL A 765 28.81 15.82 -27.41
CA VAL A 765 29.49 14.84 -26.54
C VAL A 765 28.99 13.43 -26.84
N GLY A 766 29.88 12.60 -27.40
CA GLY A 766 29.60 11.20 -27.70
C GLY A 766 29.35 10.37 -26.44
N GLY A 767 28.40 9.44 -26.49
CA GLY A 767 28.08 8.60 -25.35
C GLY A 767 27.13 7.45 -25.66
N THR A 768 27.25 6.37 -24.88
CA THR A 768 26.26 5.28 -24.88
C THR A 768 25.20 5.57 -23.83
N TYR A 769 23.99 5.89 -24.27
CA TYR A 769 22.85 6.18 -23.41
C TYR A 769 21.91 4.98 -23.44
N THR A 770 21.68 4.35 -22.28
CA THR A 770 20.62 3.35 -22.15
C THR A 770 19.27 4.06 -22.06
N VAL A 771 18.57 4.14 -23.20
CA VAL A 771 17.21 4.69 -23.30
C VAL A 771 16.24 3.51 -23.21
N GLN A 772 15.17 3.64 -22.43
CA GLN A 772 14.08 2.66 -22.43
C GLN A 772 12.86 3.31 -23.09
N PRO A 773 12.54 2.99 -24.36
CA PRO A 773 11.41 3.60 -25.04
C PRO A 773 10.06 3.13 -24.45
N PRO A 774 8.98 3.90 -24.66
CA PRO A 774 7.61 3.45 -24.42
C PRO A 774 7.35 2.02 -24.92
N GLY A 775 6.96 1.13 -24.01
CA GLY A 775 6.60 -0.26 -24.30
C GLY A 775 7.75 -1.16 -24.80
N LYS A 776 9.02 -0.80 -24.57
CA LYS A 776 10.16 -1.55 -25.13
C LYS A 776 11.25 -1.88 -24.10
N PRO A 777 12.04 -2.95 -24.33
CA PRO A 777 13.26 -3.22 -23.56
C PRO A 777 14.26 -2.06 -23.70
N SER A 778 15.19 -1.97 -22.76
CA SER A 778 16.19 -0.90 -22.74
C SER A 778 17.19 -1.02 -23.89
N GLU A 779 17.19 -0.03 -24.78
CA GLU A 779 18.06 0.06 -25.95
C GLU A 779 19.31 0.90 -25.61
N LYS A 780 20.49 0.41 -26.00
CA LYS A 780 21.74 1.19 -25.90
C LYS A 780 21.88 2.07 -27.13
N VAL A 781 21.35 3.28 -27.05
CA VAL A 781 21.57 4.31 -28.06
C VAL A 781 23.01 4.81 -27.91
N VAL A 782 23.91 4.28 -28.73
CA VAL A 782 25.24 4.86 -28.92
C VAL A 782 25.05 6.10 -29.78
N VAL A 783 24.97 7.27 -29.14
CA VAL A 783 24.97 8.54 -29.88
C VAL A 783 26.44 8.92 -30.07
N ILE A 784 26.94 8.70 -31.28
CA ILE A 784 28.29 9.08 -31.69
C ILE A 784 28.39 10.61 -31.60
N GLY A 785 29.46 11.14 -31.01
CA GLY A 785 29.66 12.59 -30.94
C GLY A 785 30.41 13.12 -32.14
N GLN A 786 30.37 14.43 -32.36
CA GLN A 786 31.44 15.07 -33.14
C GLN A 786 32.70 15.11 -32.28
N ASP A 787 33.76 14.42 -32.73
CA ASP A 787 35.10 14.60 -32.14
C ASP A 787 35.55 16.03 -32.43
N SER A 788 35.82 16.82 -31.38
CA SER A 788 36.20 18.24 -31.45
C SER A 788 37.65 18.48 -31.93
N ALA A 789 38.13 17.61 -32.83
CA ALA A 789 39.51 17.55 -33.33
C ALA A 789 39.62 17.88 -34.84
N SER A 790 38.54 18.30 -35.50
CA SER A 790 38.49 18.59 -36.94
C SER A 790 37.93 19.98 -37.28
N SER A 791 38.41 21.02 -36.58
CA SER A 791 38.14 22.44 -36.83
C SER A 791 39.42 23.28 -36.68
#